data_AF-A0A3P3U1E4-F1
#
_entry.id   AF-A0A3P3U1E4-F1
#
_cell.length_a   1.000
_cell.length_b   1.000
_cell.length_c   1.000
_cell.angle_alpha   90.00
_cell.angle_beta   90.00
_cell.angle_gamma   90.00
#
_symmetry.space_group_name_H-M   'P 1'
#
loop_
_entity.id
_entity.type
_entity.pdbx_description
1 polymer ?
#
loop_
_entity_poly.entity_id
_entity_poly.type
_entity_poly.pdbx_seq_one_letter_code
_entity_poly.pdbx_strand_id
1 'polypeptide(L)'
;MKTSVKWVGLFLALILLMEMFPLRLVEAAEGTEPADSTRPATVDEALKRINQDMQEFYGLQNYYPNSVTINNETRTLRRDLIQKHLNPPSEQTEREKLKNNTFQIVYGGDHGRTLNHKGKEMKEYSGYTKNGHSVPTEGVPWYQGWSGRKIQNFNLIPDPWLNQEVRDKYGIAKSDFDEYKNTKIKYLIGGTFEQLIIQGLNTEYAGVPYSEFMYNNQNSDYGDQSVYTKNAKPKSGNWIDYVHVLQPPTMFSWGFGTVYIDSNVGVTYLDIPIAPFALLESDLAATFDKLPEEAVAGEQVQAAVRVNSTFTDPVTTNYSWTLTKKDGTRLTAQADNLAFSGHANAESGSFSVSNAKSAVLYATFTMPDSDVRIQFKVNEDGKAPKEKNLDNNALDSNPLAVKLVKPEPLPYDVLSTKVKFPLRDGNPITAILTLPEGKWVSNATGQLNVNNNAPDLFRDFKVEGNPRVNEAREVIERYPVVNAIIKREDFGDDPLNRKWKNPENPKVPIRKSGTVSYGGSVKRDYEYQKLVCSKGGGCSWVTVRETAHADFNSGENRKIYDVYVYNGTKELGKHTYENKIENNTPDSKTKKLFWENEPYTYDVIRWMKHIDENGQPYNWTAVPGQYERTFTQQASADIAWKSESPMAEQYQKARQAAKDKTNKKSLYDKAVFATDRQLQKYAYPVKSGYYFNPAGSYTFTVKTVMYKQSPDDTKDHKDMVDTLIDSFRYETNLIYINSKKKAVNIANEPLAAKGGGFKAAAGQLTAGQPKGVDGKTLLNVLDREDDESRYKKDVEEIFYSQDQDESKTHEYWKRVLEGYSESSTQGSKENYQYREYVADKQKKMYKITETTTVTIEINPDNIPVYTHANMQNGKYYVKAWINDAPLSRGGHTYKKLGTLQGIDVLDNIEVTVVGSMFDDLND
;
A
#
# COMPACT_ATOMS: atom_id res chain seq x y z
N MET A 1 21.45 23.01 43.14
CA MET A 1 22.30 21.96 42.54
C MET A 1 22.22 22.15 41.04
N LYS A 2 23.26 22.68 40.38
CA LYS A 2 24.40 21.92 39.81
C LYS A 2 23.89 20.73 38.96
N THR A 3 24.17 20.52 37.68
CA THR A 3 25.11 21.08 36.69
C THR A 3 24.81 20.37 35.35
N SER A 4 24.98 21.09 34.21
CA SER A 4 25.41 20.66 32.85
C SER A 4 24.70 19.48 32.12
N VAL A 5 24.65 19.32 30.79
CA VAL A 5 25.51 19.74 29.66
C VAL A 5 24.67 19.91 28.37
N LYS A 6 24.99 21.00 27.65
CA LYS A 6 24.87 21.33 26.21
C LYS A 6 24.80 20.16 25.21
N TRP A 7 23.92 20.23 24.20
CA TRP A 7 24.16 19.79 22.80
C TRP A 7 23.04 20.32 21.88
N VAL A 8 23.11 21.59 21.48
CA VAL A 8 22.48 22.10 20.25
C VAL A 8 23.39 23.22 19.74
N GLY A 9 24.11 22.97 18.64
CA GLY A 9 25.04 23.95 18.09
C GLY A 9 26.11 23.32 17.21
N LEU A 10 25.70 22.68 16.12
CA LEU A 10 26.63 22.26 15.06
C LEU A 10 25.86 22.09 13.75
N PHE A 11 25.64 23.17 12.99
CA PHE A 11 25.48 23.16 11.52
C PHE A 11 25.35 24.58 10.91
N LEU A 12 26.01 25.60 11.49
CA LEU A 12 25.95 26.99 11.00
C LEU A 12 27.31 27.70 11.11
N ALA A 13 28.40 26.95 11.00
CA ALA A 13 29.78 27.46 11.10
C ALA A 13 30.69 26.86 10.01
N LEU A 14 30.21 26.80 8.76
CA LEU A 14 31.03 26.47 7.60
C LEU A 14 30.69 27.31 6.35
N ILE A 15 30.14 28.51 6.57
CA ILE A 15 29.82 29.50 5.51
C ILE A 15 30.58 30.83 5.72
N LEU A 16 31.46 30.94 6.72
CA LEU A 16 32.11 32.21 7.08
C LEU A 16 33.59 32.00 7.43
N LEU A 17 34.40 31.55 6.47
CA LEU A 17 35.86 31.66 6.50
C LEU A 17 36.46 31.26 5.14
N MET A 18 36.27 32.11 4.13
CA MET A 18 37.18 32.27 2.97
C MET A 18 36.81 33.53 2.16
N GLU A 19 36.67 34.65 2.86
CA GLU A 19 36.81 35.97 2.24
C GLU A 19 37.98 36.68 2.92
N MET A 20 39.07 36.83 2.17
CA MET A 20 40.09 37.89 2.23
C MET A 20 41.42 37.36 1.68
N PHE A 21 41.57 37.40 0.35
CA PHE A 21 42.79 37.86 -0.29
C PHE A 21 42.41 38.65 -1.55
N PRO A 22 43.07 39.80 -1.80
CA PRO A 22 42.63 40.77 -2.80
C PRO A 22 42.83 40.22 -4.22
N LEU A 23 41.83 40.43 -5.07
CA LEU A 23 42.01 40.44 -6.51
C LEU A 23 43.17 41.38 -6.87
N ARG A 24 44.27 40.81 -7.35
CA ARG A 24 45.13 41.55 -8.28
C ARG A 24 44.39 41.59 -9.61
N LEU A 25 43.93 42.78 -10.00
CA LEU A 25 43.77 43.12 -11.41
C LEU A 25 45.12 42.83 -12.08
N VAL A 26 45.15 41.83 -12.96
CA VAL A 26 46.13 41.80 -14.04
C VAL A 26 45.46 42.54 -15.19
N GLU A 27 46.07 43.67 -15.52
CA GLU A 27 45.79 44.46 -16.72
C GLU A 27 45.68 43.55 -17.94
N ALA A 28 44.70 43.87 -18.80
CA ALA A 28 44.67 43.40 -20.16
C ALA A 28 45.98 43.81 -20.84
N ALA A 29 46.93 42.89 -20.91
CA ALA A 29 48.03 42.99 -21.84
C ALA A 29 47.44 42.79 -23.24
N GLU A 30 47.35 43.88 -24.01
CA GLU A 30 47.39 43.80 -25.46
C GLU A 30 48.61 42.95 -25.83
N GLY A 31 48.37 41.72 -26.27
CA GLY A 31 49.44 40.78 -26.50
C GLY A 31 48.92 39.59 -27.28
N THR A 32 49.01 39.71 -28.61
CA THR A 32 49.24 38.65 -29.61
C THR A 32 48.39 37.38 -29.53
N GLU A 33 47.79 37.01 -30.67
CA GLU A 33 47.11 35.72 -30.88
C GLU A 33 47.78 34.56 -30.13
N PRO A 34 47.02 33.72 -29.39
CA PRO A 34 47.60 32.61 -28.67
C PRO A 34 48.25 31.62 -29.65
N ALA A 35 49.53 31.31 -29.40
CA ALA A 35 50.42 30.48 -30.21
C ALA A 35 49.99 29.00 -30.42
N ASP A 36 48.76 28.62 -30.08
CA ASP A 36 48.31 27.22 -30.06
C ASP A 36 47.83 26.73 -31.45
N SER A 37 47.54 27.63 -32.41
CA SER A 37 46.96 27.29 -33.72
C SER A 37 47.86 27.53 -34.95
N THR A 38 49.07 28.04 -34.75
CA THR A 38 49.97 28.36 -35.88
C THR A 38 50.38 27.08 -36.59
N ARG A 39 49.88 26.90 -37.82
CA ARG A 39 50.20 25.73 -38.64
C ARG A 39 51.71 25.71 -38.90
N PRO A 40 52.38 24.56 -38.71
CA PRO A 40 53.80 24.44 -39.04
C PRO A 40 54.07 24.82 -40.50
N ALA A 41 55.10 25.61 -40.78
CA ALA A 41 55.49 26.00 -42.13
C ALA A 41 56.65 25.16 -42.67
N THR A 42 57.43 24.53 -41.78
CA THR A 42 58.55 23.66 -42.12
C THR A 42 58.43 22.27 -41.49
N VAL A 43 59.17 21.29 -42.03
CA VAL A 43 59.18 19.92 -41.49
C VAL A 43 59.70 19.90 -40.04
N ASP A 44 60.70 20.70 -39.70
CA ASP A 44 61.24 20.75 -38.34
C ASP A 44 60.28 21.38 -37.34
N GLU A 45 59.55 22.43 -37.75
CA GLU A 45 58.46 22.99 -36.93
C GLU A 45 57.35 21.96 -36.70
N ALA A 46 56.98 21.20 -37.74
CA ALA A 46 55.96 20.16 -37.64
C ALA A 46 56.37 19.09 -36.64
N LEU A 47 57.60 18.57 -36.74
CA LEU A 47 58.11 17.54 -35.84
C LEU A 47 58.31 18.04 -34.41
N LYS A 48 58.76 19.29 -34.25
CA LYS A 48 58.87 19.93 -32.94
C LYS A 48 57.50 20.04 -32.29
N ARG A 49 56.50 20.53 -33.04
CA ARG A 49 55.12 20.69 -32.54
C ARG A 49 54.50 19.34 -32.17
N ILE A 50 54.62 18.33 -33.03
CA ILE A 50 54.08 16.99 -32.76
C ILE A 50 54.72 16.38 -31.51
N ASN A 51 56.03 16.52 -31.31
CA ASN A 51 56.68 16.02 -30.09
C ASN A 51 56.31 16.83 -28.83
N GLN A 52 56.04 18.14 -28.96
CA GLN A 52 55.48 18.94 -27.88
C GLN A 52 54.08 18.49 -27.50
N ASP A 53 53.20 18.25 -28.49
CA ASP A 53 51.87 17.71 -28.28
C ASP A 53 51.92 16.34 -27.58
N MET A 54 52.87 15.47 -27.97
CA MET A 54 53.06 14.17 -27.32
C MET A 54 53.43 14.30 -25.84
N GLN A 55 54.21 15.31 -25.49
CA GLN A 55 54.54 15.62 -24.10
C GLN A 55 53.36 16.24 -23.37
N GLU A 56 52.64 17.18 -23.97
CA GLU A 56 51.54 17.91 -23.34
C GLU A 56 50.32 17.00 -23.10
N PHE A 57 49.94 16.22 -24.11
CA PHE A 57 48.71 15.42 -24.07
C PHE A 57 48.95 14.05 -23.44
N TYR A 58 50.10 13.43 -23.70
CA TYR A 58 50.36 12.04 -23.29
C TYR A 58 51.52 11.89 -22.30
N GLY A 59 52.23 12.97 -21.95
CA GLY A 59 53.37 12.92 -21.03
C GLY A 59 54.63 12.31 -21.64
N LEU A 60 54.71 12.14 -22.97
CA LEU A 60 55.77 11.40 -23.66
C LEU A 60 56.75 12.35 -24.35
N GLN A 61 57.93 12.53 -23.75
CA GLN A 61 58.99 13.39 -24.29
C GLN A 61 59.67 12.76 -25.50
N ASN A 62 59.90 13.56 -26.55
CA ASN A 62 60.62 13.16 -27.77
C ASN A 62 60.13 11.82 -28.35
N TYR A 63 58.81 11.64 -28.35
CA TYR A 63 58.19 10.37 -28.73
C TYR A 63 58.50 9.97 -30.17
N TYR A 64 58.58 10.91 -31.10
CA TYR A 64 58.93 10.70 -32.51
C TYR A 64 60.33 11.26 -32.82
N PRO A 65 61.40 10.48 -32.58
CA PRO A 65 62.76 10.88 -32.92
C PRO A 65 63.00 10.84 -34.45
N ASN A 66 64.12 11.37 -34.93
CA ASN A 66 64.48 11.34 -36.37
C ASN A 66 64.77 9.93 -36.91
N SER A 67 65.04 8.95 -36.04
CA SER A 67 65.24 7.55 -36.41
C SER A 67 64.85 6.61 -35.27
N VAL A 68 64.41 5.41 -35.60
CA VAL A 68 64.01 4.36 -34.65
C VAL A 68 64.67 3.03 -35.03
N THR A 69 64.81 2.11 -34.08
CA THR A 69 65.29 0.75 -34.36
C THR A 69 64.10 -0.20 -34.42
N ILE A 70 63.87 -0.81 -35.58
CA ILE A 70 62.78 -1.76 -35.83
C ILE A 70 63.39 -3.04 -36.39
N ASN A 71 63.12 -4.19 -35.78
CA ASN A 71 63.69 -5.49 -36.19
C ASN A 71 65.23 -5.48 -36.34
N ASN A 72 65.92 -4.84 -35.40
CA ASN A 72 67.37 -4.63 -35.40
C ASN A 72 67.94 -3.77 -36.55
N GLU A 73 67.08 -3.07 -37.30
CA GLU A 73 67.49 -2.12 -38.34
C GLU A 73 67.14 -0.67 -37.92
N THR A 74 68.09 0.25 -38.07
CA THR A 74 67.84 1.68 -37.88
C THR A 74 67.08 2.24 -39.08
N ARG A 75 65.85 2.71 -38.85
CA ARG A 75 64.97 3.31 -39.86
C ARG A 75 64.82 4.81 -39.61
N THR A 76 65.04 5.61 -40.64
CA THR A 76 64.92 7.08 -40.59
C THR A 76 63.47 7.52 -40.80
N LEU A 77 63.10 8.66 -40.23
CA LEU A 77 61.78 9.25 -40.42
C LEU A 77 61.56 9.72 -41.87
N ARG A 78 60.37 9.45 -42.43
CA ARG A 78 59.92 9.86 -43.77
C ARG A 78 59.51 11.33 -43.81
N ARG A 79 60.52 12.20 -43.74
CA ARG A 79 60.37 13.67 -43.78
C ARG A 79 59.78 14.18 -45.09
N ASP A 80 59.95 13.44 -46.17
CA ASP A 80 59.35 13.70 -47.49
C ASP A 80 57.82 13.65 -47.46
N LEU A 81 57.23 12.74 -46.68
CA LEU A 81 55.77 12.66 -46.53
C LEU A 81 55.22 13.87 -45.77
N ILE A 82 55.93 14.36 -44.74
CA ILE A 82 55.55 15.60 -44.04
C ILE A 82 55.65 16.80 -45.00
N GLN A 83 56.72 16.88 -45.78
CA GLN A 83 56.93 17.95 -46.76
C GLN A 83 55.83 17.98 -47.83
N LYS A 84 55.33 16.81 -48.27
CA LYS A 84 54.21 16.70 -49.22
C LYS A 84 52.93 17.37 -48.71
N HIS A 85 52.63 17.27 -47.41
CA HIS A 85 51.43 17.90 -46.82
C HIS A 85 51.62 19.38 -46.46
N LEU A 86 52.87 19.85 -46.33
CA LEU A 86 53.20 21.28 -46.23
C LEU A 86 53.11 21.98 -47.59
N ASN A 87 53.54 21.29 -48.65
CA ASN A 87 53.54 21.78 -50.03
C ASN A 87 52.66 20.89 -50.93
N PRO A 88 51.34 20.89 -50.72
CA PRO A 88 50.44 20.06 -51.51
C PRO A 88 50.42 20.52 -52.98
N PRO A 89 50.08 19.61 -53.92
CA PRO A 89 49.91 19.98 -55.34
C PRO A 89 48.75 20.99 -55.52
N SER A 90 48.80 21.78 -56.59
CA SER A 90 47.79 22.82 -56.88
C SER A 90 46.41 22.26 -57.22
N GLU A 91 46.35 21.06 -57.81
CA GLU A 91 45.11 20.36 -58.11
C GLU A 91 44.85 19.28 -57.04
N GLN A 92 43.77 19.46 -56.28
CA GLN A 92 43.35 18.55 -55.22
C GLN A 92 41.82 18.47 -55.17
N THR A 93 41.30 17.29 -54.88
CA THR A 93 39.92 17.10 -54.45
C THR A 93 39.65 17.79 -53.11
N GLU A 94 38.40 18.11 -52.81
CA GLU A 94 38.04 18.68 -51.49
C GLU A 94 38.47 17.76 -50.34
N ARG A 95 38.43 16.44 -50.54
CA ARG A 95 38.92 15.44 -49.57
C ARG A 95 40.44 15.54 -49.33
N GLU A 96 41.23 15.76 -50.38
CA GLU A 96 42.69 15.91 -50.26
C GLU A 96 43.06 17.24 -49.60
N LYS A 97 42.31 18.33 -49.88
CA LYS A 97 42.53 19.64 -49.24
C LYS A 97 42.36 19.60 -47.73
N LEU A 98 41.45 18.76 -47.22
CA LEU A 98 41.25 18.57 -45.78
C LEU A 98 42.48 18.02 -45.06
N LYS A 99 43.40 17.36 -45.79
CA LYS A 99 44.64 16.79 -45.22
C LYS A 99 45.84 17.73 -45.31
N ASN A 100 45.69 18.92 -45.90
CA ASN A 100 46.78 19.89 -46.00
C ASN A 100 47.17 20.40 -44.62
N ASN A 101 48.47 20.45 -44.33
CA ASN A 101 49.03 20.75 -43.00
C ASN A 101 48.59 19.80 -41.88
N THR A 102 48.27 18.55 -42.24
CA THR A 102 48.15 17.44 -41.31
C THR A 102 49.10 16.33 -41.73
N PHE A 103 49.69 15.60 -40.78
CA PHE A 103 50.90 14.81 -41.05
C PHE A 103 50.74 13.35 -40.64
N GLN A 104 51.28 12.43 -41.43
CA GLN A 104 51.52 11.06 -41.01
C GLN A 104 52.97 10.92 -40.57
N ILE A 105 53.19 10.32 -39.39
CA ILE A 105 54.54 10.04 -38.89
C ILE A 105 54.90 8.59 -39.22
N VAL A 106 55.90 8.42 -40.08
CA VAL A 106 56.26 7.12 -40.66
C VAL A 106 57.79 6.98 -40.75
N TYR A 107 58.32 5.79 -40.52
CA TYR A 107 59.75 5.47 -40.55
C TYR A 107 60.10 4.44 -41.63
N GLY A 108 61.33 4.52 -42.16
CA GLY A 108 61.85 3.57 -43.14
C GLY A 108 61.58 4.00 -44.57
N GLY A 109 61.08 3.08 -45.39
CA GLY A 109 60.76 3.31 -46.79
C GLY A 109 59.59 2.44 -47.26
N ASP A 110 59.12 2.72 -48.47
CA ASP A 110 57.97 2.02 -49.06
C ASP A 110 58.27 0.51 -49.20
N HIS A 111 57.31 -0.34 -48.85
CA HIS A 111 57.48 -1.80 -48.89
C HIS A 111 56.15 -2.52 -49.17
N GLY A 112 56.19 -3.86 -49.21
CA GLY A 112 55.06 -4.68 -49.60
C GLY A 112 54.89 -4.77 -51.12
N ARG A 113 53.67 -5.12 -51.55
CA ARG A 113 53.34 -5.35 -52.96
C ARG A 113 53.35 -4.03 -53.75
N THR A 114 53.75 -4.10 -55.01
CA THR A 114 53.56 -2.99 -55.98
C THR A 114 52.18 -3.15 -56.62
N LEU A 115 51.44 -2.05 -56.69
CA LEU A 115 50.03 -2.02 -57.09
C LEU A 115 49.82 -0.92 -58.12
N ASN A 116 48.98 -1.19 -59.11
CA ASN A 116 48.46 -0.17 -60.01
C ASN A 116 47.02 0.12 -59.62
N HIS A 117 46.78 1.31 -59.05
CA HIS A 117 45.45 1.77 -58.68
C HIS A 117 45.19 3.12 -59.35
N LYS A 118 44.08 3.24 -60.08
CA LYS A 118 43.68 4.46 -60.79
C LYS A 118 44.79 5.09 -61.65
N GLY A 119 45.53 4.25 -62.37
CA GLY A 119 46.61 4.68 -63.27
C GLY A 119 47.89 5.13 -62.57
N LYS A 120 48.02 4.94 -61.25
CA LYS A 120 49.24 5.23 -60.48
C LYS A 120 49.85 3.93 -59.93
N GLU A 121 51.14 3.78 -60.12
CA GLU A 121 51.91 2.74 -59.45
C GLU A 121 52.21 3.19 -58.01
N MET A 122 51.92 2.35 -57.03
CA MET A 122 52.17 2.63 -55.62
C MET A 122 52.51 1.36 -54.83
N LYS A 123 53.19 1.53 -53.70
CA LYS A 123 53.44 0.46 -52.74
C LYS A 123 52.29 0.34 -51.75
N GLU A 124 52.05 -0.88 -51.28
CA GLU A 124 51.05 -1.18 -50.26
C GLU A 124 51.26 -0.39 -48.95
N TYR A 125 52.51 -0.28 -48.49
CA TYR A 125 52.87 0.43 -47.27
C TYR A 125 53.90 1.52 -47.52
N SER A 126 53.71 2.67 -46.89
CA SER A 126 54.59 3.86 -46.99
C SER A 126 55.75 3.83 -45.98
N GLY A 127 55.75 2.86 -45.08
CA GLY A 127 56.77 2.62 -44.06
C GLY A 127 56.16 2.06 -42.78
N TYR A 128 56.78 2.33 -41.65
CA TYR A 128 56.43 1.75 -40.36
C TYR A 128 56.10 2.80 -39.29
N THR A 129 55.23 2.47 -38.34
CA THR A 129 55.10 3.22 -37.07
C THR A 129 56.38 3.09 -36.26
N LYS A 130 56.54 3.90 -35.20
CA LYS A 130 57.67 3.81 -34.27
C LYS A 130 57.92 2.39 -33.74
N ASN A 131 56.84 1.63 -33.53
CA ASN A 131 56.88 0.28 -32.96
C ASN A 131 57.00 -0.82 -34.03
N GLY A 132 57.12 -0.46 -35.31
CA GLY A 132 57.39 -1.40 -36.39
C GLY A 132 56.15 -1.98 -37.09
N HIS A 133 54.96 -1.42 -36.87
CA HIS A 133 53.76 -1.81 -37.63
C HIS A 133 53.75 -1.13 -38.99
N SER A 134 53.40 -1.85 -40.05
CA SER A 134 53.31 -1.28 -41.41
C SER A 134 52.17 -0.26 -41.49
N VAL A 135 52.46 0.91 -42.06
CA VAL A 135 51.48 1.99 -42.27
C VAL A 135 51.02 1.95 -43.74
N PRO A 136 49.72 1.80 -44.02
CA PRO A 136 49.18 1.79 -45.38
C PRO A 136 49.53 3.06 -46.14
N THR A 137 49.88 2.92 -47.42
CA THR A 137 50.06 4.08 -48.28
C THR A 137 48.72 4.79 -48.48
N GLU A 138 48.74 6.12 -48.40
CA GLU A 138 47.54 6.91 -48.65
C GLU A 138 46.91 6.57 -50.02
N GLY A 139 45.62 6.23 -50.02
CA GLY A 139 44.88 5.86 -51.22
C GLY A 139 45.05 4.42 -51.69
N VAL A 140 45.69 3.55 -50.89
CA VAL A 140 45.80 2.11 -51.19
C VAL A 140 44.41 1.45 -51.25
N PRO A 141 44.13 0.60 -52.26
CA PRO A 141 42.84 -0.06 -52.38
C PRO A 141 42.69 -1.26 -51.42
N TRP A 142 41.45 -1.72 -51.23
CA TRP A 142 41.10 -2.88 -50.39
C TRP A 142 41.23 -4.19 -51.17
N TYR A 143 42.03 -5.13 -50.63
CA TYR A 143 42.47 -6.34 -51.36
C TYR A 143 41.50 -7.51 -51.41
N GLN A 144 40.54 -7.59 -50.49
CA GLN A 144 39.69 -8.78 -50.33
C GLN A 144 38.28 -8.64 -50.93
N GLY A 145 38.04 -7.60 -51.73
CA GLY A 145 36.69 -7.24 -52.13
C GLY A 145 35.85 -6.76 -50.93
N TRP A 146 34.91 -5.86 -51.16
CA TRP A 146 33.98 -5.41 -50.11
C TRP A 146 32.61 -6.08 -50.28
N SER A 147 31.99 -6.50 -49.19
CA SER A 147 30.73 -7.26 -49.21
C SER A 147 29.47 -6.38 -49.32
N GLY A 148 29.62 -5.07 -49.59
CA GLY A 148 28.54 -4.09 -49.53
C GLY A 148 28.10 -3.71 -48.10
N ARG A 149 28.64 -4.37 -47.07
CA ARG A 149 28.34 -4.08 -45.66
C ARG A 149 29.14 -2.87 -45.19
N LYS A 150 28.47 -1.79 -44.81
CA LYS A 150 29.14 -0.59 -44.30
C LYS A 150 30.07 -0.88 -43.11
N ILE A 151 31.19 -0.15 -43.02
CA ILE A 151 32.28 -0.37 -42.05
C ILE A 151 31.75 -0.51 -40.61
N GLN A 152 30.85 0.38 -40.18
CA GLN A 152 30.28 0.34 -38.82
C GLN A 152 29.42 -0.90 -38.52
N ASN A 153 29.00 -1.62 -39.55
CA ASN A 153 28.14 -2.79 -39.46
C ASN A 153 28.91 -4.11 -39.54
N PHE A 154 30.24 -4.07 -39.66
CA PHE A 154 31.07 -5.27 -39.58
C PHE A 154 30.93 -5.95 -38.21
N ASN A 155 31.25 -7.25 -38.16
CA ASN A 155 31.34 -7.99 -36.90
C ASN A 155 32.69 -7.66 -36.27
N LEU A 156 32.78 -6.47 -35.67
CA LEU A 156 34.00 -6.00 -35.03
C LEU A 156 34.26 -6.80 -33.75
N ILE A 157 35.51 -7.19 -33.53
CA ILE A 157 35.94 -7.89 -32.31
C ILE A 157 36.25 -6.81 -31.25
N PRO A 158 35.51 -6.75 -30.13
CA PRO A 158 35.79 -5.80 -29.04
C PRO A 158 37.08 -6.19 -28.33
N ASP A 159 37.78 -5.19 -27.79
CA ASP A 159 39.06 -5.34 -27.07
C ASP A 159 40.01 -6.32 -27.77
N PRO A 160 40.37 -6.12 -29.05
CA PRO A 160 41.06 -7.13 -29.86
C PRO A 160 42.40 -7.57 -29.26
N TRP A 161 43.05 -6.74 -28.46
CA TRP A 161 44.26 -7.08 -27.71
C TRP A 161 44.05 -8.11 -26.59
N LEU A 162 42.81 -8.38 -26.16
CA LEU A 162 42.44 -9.46 -25.22
C LEU A 162 41.98 -10.72 -25.94
N ASN A 163 41.64 -10.64 -27.24
CA ASN A 163 41.15 -11.78 -28.00
C ASN A 163 42.29 -12.71 -28.41
N GLN A 164 42.23 -13.97 -27.96
CA GLN A 164 43.31 -14.94 -28.18
C GLN A 164 43.56 -15.23 -29.67
N GLU A 165 42.53 -15.33 -30.50
CA GLU A 165 42.69 -15.61 -31.94
C GLU A 165 43.35 -14.43 -32.66
N VAL A 166 42.96 -13.20 -32.34
CA VAL A 166 43.58 -11.98 -32.89
C VAL A 166 45.06 -11.92 -32.51
N ARG A 167 45.39 -12.18 -31.24
CA ARG A 167 46.77 -12.18 -30.73
C ARG A 167 47.63 -13.26 -31.40
N ASP A 168 47.11 -14.47 -31.55
CA ASP A 168 47.85 -15.58 -32.15
C ASP A 168 48.08 -15.37 -33.64
N LYS A 169 47.11 -14.75 -34.34
CA LYS A 169 47.19 -14.50 -35.79
C LYS A 169 48.03 -13.28 -36.15
N TYR A 170 47.87 -12.18 -35.43
CA TYR A 170 48.48 -10.88 -35.77
C TYR A 170 49.59 -10.45 -34.83
N GLY A 171 49.83 -11.19 -33.74
CA GLY A 171 50.93 -10.92 -32.81
C GLY A 171 50.76 -9.62 -32.02
N ILE A 172 49.53 -9.13 -31.85
CA ILE A 172 49.29 -7.85 -31.16
C ILE A 172 49.26 -8.00 -29.64
N ALA A 173 49.56 -6.90 -28.95
CA ALA A 173 49.42 -6.74 -27.50
C ALA A 173 48.80 -5.37 -27.20
N LYS A 174 48.20 -5.21 -26.02
CA LYS A 174 47.55 -3.96 -25.62
C LYS A 174 48.55 -2.81 -25.68
N SER A 175 48.18 -1.73 -26.38
CA SER A 175 48.88 -0.46 -26.48
C SER A 175 48.49 0.46 -25.32
N ASP A 176 49.38 1.37 -24.93
CA ASP A 176 49.09 2.42 -23.93
C ASP A 176 47.98 3.39 -24.37
N PHE A 177 47.61 3.34 -25.65
CA PHE A 177 46.58 4.18 -26.27
C PHE A 177 45.26 3.43 -26.55
N ASP A 178 45.21 2.12 -26.29
CA ASP A 178 43.96 1.35 -26.34
C ASP A 178 43.08 1.77 -25.16
N GLU A 179 41.76 1.93 -25.40
CA GLU A 179 40.80 2.43 -24.40
C GLU A 179 41.23 3.77 -23.75
N TYR A 180 42.04 4.59 -24.46
CA TYR A 180 42.66 5.76 -23.85
C TYR A 180 41.63 6.72 -23.24
N LYS A 181 41.88 7.12 -21.98
CA LYS A 181 41.01 8.02 -21.23
C LYS A 181 41.78 9.06 -20.44
N ASN A 182 41.69 10.32 -20.85
CA ASN A 182 42.22 11.46 -20.11
C ASN A 182 41.32 12.69 -20.28
N THR A 183 40.54 13.01 -19.24
CA THR A 183 39.58 14.13 -19.24
C THR A 183 40.23 15.51 -19.12
N LYS A 184 41.56 15.58 -18.94
CA LYS A 184 42.29 16.86 -18.88
C LYS A 184 42.67 17.39 -20.25
N ILE A 185 42.68 16.54 -21.29
CA ILE A 185 42.99 16.97 -22.66
C ILE A 185 41.73 17.60 -23.24
N LYS A 186 41.76 18.92 -23.42
CA LYS A 186 40.61 19.74 -23.87
C LYS A 186 40.03 19.33 -25.23
N TYR A 187 40.78 18.57 -26.03
CA TYR A 187 40.39 18.09 -27.35
C TYR A 187 39.72 16.70 -27.36
N LEU A 188 39.63 16.02 -26.20
CA LEU A 188 39.02 14.69 -26.08
C LEU A 188 37.69 14.76 -25.35
N ILE A 189 36.57 14.70 -26.08
CA ILE A 189 35.24 14.64 -25.47
C ILE A 189 35.07 13.33 -24.70
N GLY A 190 34.60 13.44 -23.46
CA GLY A 190 34.51 12.28 -22.56
C GLY A 190 35.90 11.73 -22.16
N GLY A 191 36.97 12.42 -22.55
CA GLY A 191 38.36 12.01 -22.35
C GLY A 191 38.88 10.95 -23.31
N THR A 192 38.15 10.56 -24.36
CA THR A 192 38.52 9.42 -25.25
C THR A 192 38.80 9.84 -26.69
N PHE A 193 39.40 8.96 -27.50
CA PHE A 193 39.60 9.20 -28.94
C PHE A 193 38.34 8.99 -29.81
N GLU A 194 37.18 8.67 -29.24
CA GLU A 194 35.98 8.29 -29.98
C GLU A 194 35.62 9.25 -31.12
N GLN A 195 35.54 10.55 -30.83
CA GLN A 195 35.18 11.53 -31.87
C GLN A 195 36.26 11.70 -32.93
N LEU A 196 37.53 11.51 -32.59
CA LEU A 196 38.63 11.61 -33.55
C LEU A 196 38.65 10.42 -34.49
N ILE A 197 38.28 9.23 -33.99
CA ILE A 197 38.06 8.05 -34.83
C ILE A 197 36.89 8.31 -35.78
N ILE A 198 35.74 8.77 -35.26
CA ILE A 198 34.58 9.10 -36.10
C ILE A 198 34.94 10.16 -37.15
N GLN A 199 35.68 11.20 -36.77
CA GLN A 199 36.09 12.26 -37.69
C GLN A 199 37.09 11.77 -38.75
N GLY A 200 37.98 10.84 -38.38
CA GLY A 200 38.88 10.18 -39.33
C GLY A 200 38.10 9.36 -40.35
N LEU A 201 37.15 8.55 -39.88
CA LEU A 201 36.25 7.77 -40.72
C LEU A 201 35.37 8.65 -41.62
N ASN A 202 34.89 9.78 -41.09
CA ASN A 202 34.14 10.76 -41.88
C ASN A 202 35.00 11.32 -43.02
N THR A 203 36.24 11.71 -42.71
CA THR A 203 37.16 12.30 -43.68
C THR A 203 37.56 11.31 -44.78
N GLU A 204 37.86 10.06 -44.44
CA GLU A 204 38.34 9.08 -45.42
C GLU A 204 37.20 8.36 -46.17
N TYR A 205 36.09 8.05 -45.49
CA TYR A 205 35.13 7.04 -45.97
C TYR A 205 33.68 7.52 -46.12
N ALA A 206 33.25 8.61 -45.48
CA ALA A 206 31.83 9.00 -45.51
C ALA A 206 31.41 9.54 -46.87
N GLY A 207 30.34 8.96 -47.44
CA GLY A 207 29.81 9.36 -48.75
C GLY A 207 30.70 8.98 -49.93
N VAL A 208 31.78 8.23 -49.68
CA VAL A 208 32.72 7.79 -50.71
C VAL A 208 32.29 6.41 -51.24
N PRO A 209 32.06 6.27 -52.55
CA PRO A 209 31.65 5.00 -53.14
C PRO A 209 32.80 3.98 -53.13
N TYR A 210 32.47 2.69 -53.07
CA TYR A 210 33.46 1.61 -53.03
C TYR A 210 34.39 1.58 -54.25
N SER A 211 33.96 2.09 -55.40
CA SER A 211 34.78 2.25 -56.61
C SER A 211 36.09 3.02 -56.36
N GLU A 212 36.16 3.85 -55.30
CA GLU A 212 37.38 4.55 -54.88
C GLU A 212 38.41 3.62 -54.23
N PHE A 213 37.96 2.55 -53.57
CA PHE A 213 38.78 1.60 -52.81
C PHE A 213 38.92 0.23 -53.50
N MET A 214 38.28 0.04 -54.65
CA MET A 214 38.20 -1.23 -55.34
C MET A 214 39.54 -1.62 -55.98
N TYR A 215 40.07 -2.80 -55.64
CA TYR A 215 41.26 -3.38 -56.27
C TYR A 215 40.85 -4.35 -57.40
N ASN A 216 41.47 -4.28 -58.57
CA ASN A 216 41.27 -5.21 -59.70
C ASN A 216 39.80 -5.52 -60.06
N ASN A 217 38.91 -4.53 -59.96
CA ASN A 217 37.47 -4.66 -60.24
C ASN A 217 36.75 -5.73 -59.37
N GLN A 218 37.30 -6.07 -58.19
CA GLN A 218 36.68 -7.00 -57.26
C GLN A 218 35.36 -6.44 -56.73
N ASN A 219 34.30 -7.25 -56.78
CA ASN A 219 32.96 -6.90 -56.28
C ASN A 219 32.40 -5.60 -56.87
N SER A 220 32.57 -5.38 -58.17
CA SER A 220 32.14 -4.17 -58.89
C SER A 220 30.65 -3.85 -58.76
N ASP A 221 29.81 -4.85 -58.47
CA ASP A 221 28.36 -4.67 -58.26
C ASP A 221 28.05 -3.76 -57.05
N TYR A 222 29.00 -3.59 -56.13
CA TYR A 222 28.89 -2.65 -55.00
C TYR A 222 29.61 -1.33 -55.26
N GLY A 223 30.13 -1.09 -56.47
CA GLY A 223 31.00 0.04 -56.80
C GLY A 223 30.42 1.40 -56.44
N ASP A 224 29.12 1.60 -56.62
CA ASP A 224 28.42 2.87 -56.32
C ASP A 224 27.96 3.00 -54.86
N GLN A 225 28.12 1.96 -54.04
CA GLN A 225 27.66 1.97 -52.66
C GLN A 225 28.67 2.68 -51.73
N SER A 226 28.16 3.54 -50.84
CA SER A 226 28.96 4.22 -49.83
C SER A 226 29.44 3.24 -48.75
N VAL A 227 30.76 3.23 -48.50
CA VAL A 227 31.39 2.26 -47.57
C VAL A 227 31.17 2.58 -46.09
N TYR A 228 30.84 3.83 -45.77
CA TYR A 228 30.59 4.30 -44.41
C TYR A 228 29.44 5.31 -44.40
N THR A 229 28.67 5.35 -43.29
CA THR A 229 27.67 6.40 -43.05
C THR A 229 28.30 7.44 -42.13
N LYS A 230 28.19 8.72 -42.49
CA LYS A 230 28.70 9.84 -41.67
C LYS A 230 28.21 9.71 -40.21
N ASN A 231 29.12 9.91 -39.24
CA ASN A 231 28.88 9.85 -37.80
C ASN A 231 28.39 8.48 -37.24
N ALA A 232 28.44 7.41 -38.02
CA ALA A 232 27.89 6.14 -37.58
C ALA A 232 28.82 5.41 -36.60
N LYS A 233 28.22 4.77 -35.59
CA LYS A 233 28.90 3.95 -34.58
C LYS A 233 28.75 2.46 -34.87
N PRO A 234 29.62 1.61 -34.28
CA PRO A 234 29.42 0.17 -34.25
C PRO A 234 28.05 -0.21 -33.70
N LYS A 235 27.55 -1.40 -34.07
CA LYS A 235 26.23 -1.90 -33.61
C LYS A 235 26.10 -2.01 -32.09
N SER A 236 27.20 -2.26 -31.39
CA SER A 236 27.31 -2.32 -29.94
C SER A 236 28.52 -1.49 -29.52
N GLY A 237 28.42 -0.67 -28.47
CA GLY A 237 29.56 0.11 -27.97
C GLY A 237 29.98 1.29 -28.85
N ASN A 238 31.18 1.80 -28.56
CA ASN A 238 31.81 2.95 -29.22
C ASN A 238 33.01 2.47 -30.06
N TRP A 239 33.46 3.25 -31.04
CA TRP A 239 34.64 2.89 -31.85
C TRP A 239 35.90 2.62 -31.02
N ILE A 240 36.12 3.38 -29.94
CA ILE A 240 37.27 3.22 -29.05
C ILE A 240 37.36 1.83 -28.39
N ASP A 241 36.24 1.10 -28.31
CA ASP A 241 36.18 -0.26 -27.75
C ASP A 241 36.68 -1.34 -28.75
N TYR A 242 36.85 -0.97 -30.03
CA TYR A 242 37.22 -1.91 -31.11
C TYR A 242 38.54 -1.57 -31.80
N VAL A 243 38.97 -0.30 -31.75
CA VAL A 243 40.19 0.16 -32.44
C VAL A 243 41.40 -0.12 -31.58
N HIS A 244 42.30 -0.98 -32.07
CA HIS A 244 43.65 -1.10 -31.51
C HIS A 244 44.50 0.09 -31.98
N VAL A 245 44.84 1.00 -31.07
CA VAL A 245 45.52 2.27 -31.36
C VAL A 245 47.03 2.06 -31.39
N LEU A 246 47.57 1.97 -32.60
CA LEU A 246 48.99 1.76 -32.88
C LEU A 246 49.79 3.07 -32.82
N GLN A 247 49.13 4.19 -33.10
CA GLN A 247 49.70 5.53 -33.03
C GLN A 247 48.61 6.53 -32.60
N PRO A 248 48.81 7.32 -31.53
CA PRO A 248 47.83 8.30 -31.11
C PRO A 248 47.85 9.54 -32.03
N PRO A 249 46.72 10.26 -32.15
CA PRO A 249 46.67 11.54 -32.85
C PRO A 249 47.33 12.66 -32.01
N THR A 250 47.78 13.73 -32.67
CA THR A 250 48.18 14.99 -32.01
C THR A 250 47.38 16.17 -32.56
N MET A 251 47.80 17.42 -32.29
CA MET A 251 47.17 18.60 -32.89
C MET A 251 47.14 18.52 -34.42
N PHE A 252 48.24 18.09 -35.02
CA PHE A 252 48.42 18.11 -36.47
C PHE A 252 48.79 16.74 -37.07
N SER A 253 49.18 15.74 -36.27
CA SER A 253 49.46 14.41 -36.80
C SER A 253 48.29 13.45 -36.66
N TRP A 254 48.03 12.70 -37.73
CA TRP A 254 47.06 11.60 -37.72
C TRP A 254 47.51 10.49 -36.77
N GLY A 255 46.55 9.98 -36.01
CA GLY A 255 46.68 8.70 -35.36
C GLY A 255 46.32 7.56 -36.32
N PHE A 256 46.70 6.36 -35.94
CA PHE A 256 46.55 5.15 -36.72
C PHE A 256 46.15 4.01 -35.79
N GLY A 257 45.10 3.29 -36.17
CA GLY A 257 44.70 2.08 -35.47
C GLY A 257 44.12 1.05 -36.43
N THR A 258 43.79 -0.11 -35.89
CA THR A 258 43.27 -1.23 -36.67
C THR A 258 42.09 -1.85 -35.95
N VAL A 259 41.00 -2.11 -36.67
CA VAL A 259 39.91 -2.96 -36.17
C VAL A 259 40.06 -4.36 -36.73
N TYR A 260 39.65 -5.33 -35.92
CA TYR A 260 39.64 -6.73 -36.32
C TYR A 260 38.21 -7.17 -36.54
N ILE A 261 38.00 -7.84 -37.67
CA ILE A 261 36.68 -8.21 -38.16
C ILE A 261 36.60 -9.72 -38.12
N ASP A 262 35.66 -10.23 -37.34
CA ASP A 262 35.30 -11.64 -37.40
C ASP A 262 34.53 -11.92 -38.69
N SER A 263 35.05 -12.82 -39.50
CA SER A 263 34.55 -13.08 -40.85
C SER A 263 34.62 -14.57 -41.20
N ASN A 264 33.83 -14.95 -42.19
CA ASN A 264 33.73 -16.33 -42.69
C ASN A 264 35.01 -16.83 -43.38
N VAL A 265 36.09 -16.04 -43.41
CA VAL A 265 37.41 -16.47 -43.89
C VAL A 265 38.47 -16.41 -42.77
N GLY A 266 38.00 -16.36 -41.52
CA GLY A 266 38.75 -16.10 -40.30
C GLY A 266 38.86 -14.62 -39.98
N VAL A 267 39.48 -14.28 -38.85
CA VAL A 267 39.69 -12.89 -38.45
C VAL A 267 40.45 -12.12 -39.53
N THR A 268 39.89 -11.04 -40.05
CA THR A 268 40.57 -10.09 -40.94
C THR A 268 40.73 -8.74 -40.25
N TYR A 269 41.29 -7.74 -40.92
CA TYR A 269 41.46 -6.41 -40.34
C TYR A 269 41.15 -5.30 -41.33
N LEU A 270 40.81 -4.13 -40.80
CA LEU A 270 40.73 -2.88 -41.53
C LEU A 270 41.45 -1.80 -40.73
N ASP A 271 42.30 -1.05 -41.42
CA ASP A 271 42.98 0.08 -40.81
C ASP A 271 42.05 1.29 -40.70
N ILE A 272 42.08 1.90 -39.52
CA ILE A 272 41.20 2.98 -39.10
C ILE A 272 42.02 4.25 -38.88
N PRO A 273 41.74 5.32 -39.65
CA PRO A 273 42.36 6.62 -39.44
C PRO A 273 41.81 7.26 -38.15
N ILE A 274 42.68 7.88 -37.37
CA ILE A 274 42.28 8.69 -36.22
C ILE A 274 42.66 10.13 -36.53
N ALA A 275 41.66 11.01 -36.64
CA ALA A 275 41.91 12.38 -37.06
C ALA A 275 42.82 13.13 -36.07
N PRO A 276 43.67 14.05 -36.52
CA PRO A 276 44.31 15.05 -35.66
C PRO A 276 43.27 15.99 -35.05
N PHE A 277 43.60 16.59 -33.91
CA PHE A 277 42.66 17.46 -33.18
C PHE A 277 42.23 18.67 -34.01
N ALA A 278 43.10 19.20 -34.88
CA ALA A 278 42.79 20.34 -35.76
C ALA A 278 41.68 20.06 -36.79
N LEU A 279 41.25 18.80 -36.96
CA LEU A 279 40.15 18.42 -37.87
C LEU A 279 38.82 18.20 -37.18
N LEU A 280 38.73 18.25 -35.85
CA LEU A 280 37.44 18.19 -35.16
C LEU A 280 36.64 19.47 -35.45
N GLU A 281 35.41 19.30 -35.95
CA GLU A 281 34.46 20.40 -36.03
C GLU A 281 33.91 20.72 -34.63
N SER A 282 33.75 22.01 -34.34
CA SER A 282 33.09 22.44 -33.12
C SER A 282 31.59 22.09 -33.16
N ASP A 283 31.08 21.39 -32.13
CA ASP A 283 29.73 20.80 -32.10
C ASP A 283 29.17 20.76 -30.67
N LEU A 284 27.84 20.68 -30.55
CA LEU A 284 27.11 20.32 -29.34
C LEU A 284 26.40 18.98 -29.54
N ALA A 285 26.13 18.25 -28.46
CA ALA A 285 25.38 17.00 -28.53
C ALA A 285 24.57 16.77 -27.25
N ALA A 286 23.28 16.44 -27.40
CA ALA A 286 22.39 16.12 -26.30
C ALA A 286 22.13 14.59 -26.19
N THR A 287 22.00 14.08 -24.97
CA THR A 287 21.61 12.68 -24.69
C THR A 287 20.73 12.61 -23.43
N PHE A 288 19.79 11.65 -23.35
CA PHE A 288 19.09 11.39 -22.08
C PHE A 288 20.06 10.73 -21.10
N ASP A 289 20.37 11.43 -20.01
CA ASP A 289 21.20 10.92 -18.91
C ASP A 289 20.37 10.07 -17.95
N LYS A 290 19.08 10.41 -17.81
CA LYS A 290 18.09 9.66 -17.04
C LYS A 290 16.71 9.83 -17.68
N LEU A 291 16.06 8.73 -18.01
CA LEU A 291 14.68 8.71 -18.48
C LEU A 291 13.95 7.55 -17.75
N PRO A 292 13.08 7.84 -16.77
CA PRO A 292 12.28 6.80 -16.12
C PRO A 292 11.38 6.09 -17.14
N GLU A 293 11.34 4.77 -17.12
CA GLU A 293 10.51 4.00 -18.05
C GLU A 293 9.02 4.04 -17.67
N GLU A 294 8.73 4.05 -16.36
CA GLU A 294 7.38 3.88 -15.82
C GLU A 294 7.17 4.69 -14.53
N ALA A 295 5.97 5.21 -14.30
CA ALA A 295 5.58 5.90 -13.07
C ALA A 295 4.07 5.80 -12.80
N VAL A 296 3.67 5.90 -11.53
CA VAL A 296 2.24 5.96 -11.14
C VAL A 296 1.75 7.39 -11.13
N ALA A 297 0.49 7.63 -11.53
CA ALA A 297 -0.14 8.92 -11.36
C ALA A 297 0.04 9.49 -9.93
N GLY A 298 0.49 10.73 -9.82
CA GLY A 298 0.82 11.39 -8.56
C GLY A 298 2.26 11.19 -8.06
N GLU A 299 3.03 10.27 -8.64
CA GLU A 299 4.46 10.06 -8.32
C GLU A 299 5.32 11.19 -8.92
N GLN A 300 6.39 11.58 -8.22
CA GLN A 300 7.34 12.54 -8.76
C GLN A 300 8.31 11.84 -9.74
N VAL A 301 8.35 12.34 -10.97
CA VAL A 301 9.20 11.85 -12.06
C VAL A 301 10.28 12.89 -12.35
N GLN A 302 11.50 12.44 -12.59
CA GLN A 302 12.61 13.29 -13.01
C GLN A 302 13.33 12.71 -14.22
N ALA A 303 13.35 13.46 -15.30
CA ALA A 303 14.17 13.22 -16.48
C ALA A 303 15.41 14.13 -16.46
N ALA A 304 16.53 13.64 -16.99
CA ALA A 304 17.78 14.38 -17.09
C ALA A 304 18.33 14.29 -18.52
N VAL A 305 18.79 15.42 -19.04
CA VAL A 305 19.49 15.51 -20.33
C VAL A 305 20.89 16.03 -20.10
N ARG A 306 21.88 15.33 -20.66
CA ARG A 306 23.28 15.72 -20.68
C ARG A 306 23.62 16.34 -22.03
N VAL A 307 24.20 17.53 -22.02
CA VAL A 307 24.73 18.23 -23.19
C VAL A 307 26.25 18.30 -23.11
N ASN A 308 26.91 17.85 -24.17
CA ASN A 308 28.36 17.91 -24.34
C ASN A 308 28.72 18.97 -25.39
N SER A 309 29.94 19.51 -25.31
CA SER A 309 30.48 20.50 -26.25
C SER A 309 31.87 20.09 -26.73
N THR A 310 32.19 20.38 -27.99
CA THR A 310 33.52 20.17 -28.58
C THR A 310 34.23 21.51 -28.84
N PHE A 311 33.54 22.63 -28.61
CA PHE A 311 34.09 23.97 -28.74
C PHE A 311 35.28 24.14 -27.80
N THR A 312 36.37 24.72 -28.33
CA THR A 312 37.61 24.94 -27.57
C THR A 312 37.38 25.86 -26.38
N ASP A 313 36.54 26.88 -26.58
CA ASP A 313 36.11 27.81 -25.53
C ASP A 313 34.70 27.47 -25.04
N PRO A 314 34.36 27.80 -23.78
CA PRO A 314 32.99 27.72 -23.30
C PRO A 314 32.03 28.49 -24.21
N VAL A 315 30.94 27.84 -24.61
CA VAL A 315 29.91 28.42 -25.47
C VAL A 315 28.60 28.55 -24.72
N THR A 316 27.90 29.64 -24.97
CA THR A 316 26.52 29.83 -24.50
C THR A 316 25.58 29.46 -25.63
N THR A 317 24.58 28.64 -25.30
CA THR A 317 23.61 28.15 -26.27
C THR A 317 22.19 28.15 -25.70
N ASN A 318 21.20 28.17 -26.58
CA ASN A 318 19.78 28.13 -26.30
C ASN A 318 19.26 26.68 -26.22
N TYR A 319 18.25 26.47 -25.38
CA TYR A 319 17.57 25.18 -25.21
C TYR A 319 16.06 25.33 -25.04
N SER A 320 15.34 24.24 -25.26
CA SER A 320 13.93 24.12 -24.92
C SER A 320 13.51 22.69 -24.58
N TRP A 321 12.58 22.57 -23.64
CA TRP A 321 11.87 21.35 -23.29
C TRP A 321 10.46 21.37 -23.87
N THR A 322 9.92 20.20 -24.17
CA THR A 322 8.48 20.00 -24.42
C THR A 322 8.07 18.67 -23.82
N LEU A 323 7.20 18.72 -22.80
CA LEU A 323 6.66 17.55 -22.14
C LEU A 323 5.17 17.47 -22.44
N THR A 324 4.71 16.36 -23.02
CA THR A 324 3.34 16.18 -23.48
C THR A 324 2.77 14.85 -23.02
N LYS A 325 1.47 14.84 -22.69
CA LYS A 325 0.67 13.65 -22.46
C LYS A 325 0.44 12.93 -23.79
N LYS A 326 0.01 11.66 -23.73
CA LYS A 326 -0.28 10.84 -24.92
C LYS A 326 -1.28 11.48 -25.89
N ASP A 327 -2.21 12.30 -25.38
CA ASP A 327 -3.21 13.03 -26.16
C ASP A 327 -2.66 14.32 -26.81
N GLY A 328 -1.39 14.66 -26.58
CA GLY A 328 -0.72 15.85 -27.09
C GLY A 328 -0.77 17.07 -26.14
N THR A 329 -1.49 16.99 -25.01
CA THR A 329 -1.60 18.09 -24.05
C THR A 329 -0.28 18.32 -23.33
N ARG A 330 0.17 19.58 -23.21
CA ARG A 330 1.41 19.92 -22.49
C ARG A 330 1.26 19.79 -20.98
N LEU A 331 2.31 19.34 -20.30
CA LEU A 331 2.40 19.43 -18.84
C LEU A 331 2.66 20.88 -18.41
N THR A 332 2.18 21.26 -17.23
CA THR A 332 2.29 22.63 -16.70
C THR A 332 2.75 22.66 -15.24
N ALA A 333 3.27 23.80 -14.79
CA ALA A 333 3.66 24.00 -13.41
C ALA A 333 2.47 23.87 -12.44
N GLN A 334 1.27 24.31 -12.84
CA GLN A 334 0.09 24.34 -11.99
C GLN A 334 -0.60 22.98 -11.88
N ALA A 335 -0.77 22.26 -12.99
CA ALA A 335 -1.51 21.00 -12.98
C ALA A 335 -0.63 19.79 -12.65
N ASP A 336 0.65 19.84 -13.03
CA ASP A 336 1.54 18.68 -12.97
C ASP A 336 2.83 18.96 -12.17
N ASN A 337 2.92 20.07 -11.42
CA ASN A 337 4.11 20.49 -10.67
C ASN A 337 5.41 20.46 -11.50
N LEU A 338 5.32 20.78 -12.80
CA LEU A 338 6.47 20.79 -13.69
C LEU A 338 7.48 21.88 -13.26
N ALA A 339 8.72 21.47 -13.02
CA ALA A 339 9.83 22.31 -12.62
C ALA A 339 11.13 21.90 -13.32
N PHE A 340 12.02 22.86 -13.53
CA PHE A 340 13.31 22.66 -14.21
C PHE A 340 14.46 23.02 -13.29
N SER A 341 15.58 22.29 -13.38
CA SER A 341 16.77 22.53 -12.56
C SER A 341 18.06 22.02 -13.23
N GLY A 342 19.21 22.21 -12.56
CA GLY A 342 20.53 21.85 -13.08
C GLY A 342 21.27 23.08 -13.62
N HIS A 343 21.86 22.94 -14.82
CA HIS A 343 22.57 24.04 -15.47
C HIS A 343 21.64 25.10 -16.07
N ALA A 344 20.34 24.83 -16.08
CA ALA A 344 19.30 25.79 -16.40
C ALA A 344 18.01 25.45 -15.62
N ASN A 345 17.18 26.45 -15.31
CA ASN A 345 16.05 26.34 -14.38
C ASN A 345 14.70 26.76 -14.98
N ALA A 346 14.58 26.78 -16.30
CA ALA A 346 13.37 27.14 -17.03
C ALA A 346 13.04 26.10 -18.12
N GLU A 347 11.83 26.19 -18.70
CA GLU A 347 11.42 25.34 -19.82
C GLU A 347 12.26 25.60 -21.08
N SER A 348 12.67 26.85 -21.27
CA SER A 348 13.55 27.28 -22.35
C SER A 348 14.41 28.44 -21.87
N GLY A 349 15.58 28.63 -22.48
CA GLY A 349 16.48 29.72 -22.15
C GLY A 349 17.85 29.50 -22.74
N SER A 350 18.88 29.98 -22.07
CA SER A 350 20.27 29.71 -22.43
C SER A 350 21.08 29.17 -21.25
N PHE A 351 22.14 28.43 -21.55
CA PHE A 351 23.13 27.96 -20.58
C PHE A 351 24.50 27.91 -21.24
N SER A 352 25.56 27.87 -20.43
CA SER A 352 26.94 27.72 -20.92
C SER A 352 27.45 26.29 -20.72
N VAL A 353 28.17 25.79 -21.72
CA VAL A 353 28.79 24.46 -21.71
C VAL A 353 30.19 24.55 -22.28
N SER A 354 31.12 23.76 -21.73
CA SER A 354 32.51 23.70 -22.19
C SER A 354 32.92 22.26 -22.49
N ASN A 355 33.96 22.10 -23.30
CA ASN A 355 34.56 20.80 -23.62
C ASN A 355 35.05 20.01 -22.38
N ALA A 356 35.43 20.70 -21.31
CA ALA A 356 35.91 20.08 -20.07
C ALA A 356 34.78 19.64 -19.12
N LYS A 357 33.55 20.17 -19.27
CA LYS A 357 32.43 19.90 -18.35
C LYS A 357 31.09 19.87 -19.11
N SER A 358 30.50 18.68 -19.21
CA SER A 358 29.12 18.52 -19.69
C SER A 358 28.14 19.33 -18.84
N ALA A 359 27.11 19.89 -19.46
CA ALA A 359 25.96 20.44 -18.76
C ALA A 359 24.89 19.35 -18.56
N VAL A 360 24.22 19.35 -17.41
CA VAL A 360 23.08 18.47 -17.14
C VAL A 360 21.88 19.33 -16.75
N LEU A 361 20.76 19.12 -17.43
CA LEU A 361 19.50 19.81 -17.24
C LEU A 361 18.42 18.78 -16.82
N TYR A 362 17.56 19.17 -15.89
CA TYR A 362 16.52 18.31 -15.34
C TYR A 362 15.12 18.87 -15.61
N ALA A 363 14.18 17.98 -15.88
CA ALA A 363 12.74 18.25 -15.84
C ALA A 363 12.10 17.33 -14.79
N THR A 364 11.45 17.92 -13.79
CA THR A 364 10.77 17.21 -12.69
C THR A 364 9.29 17.53 -12.74
N PHE A 365 8.43 16.52 -12.66
CA PHE A 365 6.97 16.69 -12.70
C PHE A 365 6.27 15.62 -11.87
N THR A 366 5.01 15.84 -11.56
CA THR A 366 4.09 14.84 -11.00
C THR A 366 3.46 14.08 -12.16
N MET A 367 3.60 12.75 -12.16
CA MET A 367 3.08 11.91 -13.23
C MET A 367 1.56 12.10 -13.38
N PRO A 368 1.06 12.47 -14.58
CA PRO A 368 -0.37 12.57 -14.84
C PRO A 368 -1.00 11.19 -15.07
N ASP A 369 -2.34 11.11 -15.18
CA ASP A 369 -3.05 9.89 -15.60
C ASP A 369 -2.92 9.65 -17.13
N SER A 370 -1.69 9.75 -17.67
CA SER A 370 -1.36 9.51 -19.08
C SER A 370 0.14 9.26 -19.27
N ASP A 371 0.53 8.52 -20.30
CA ASP A 371 1.93 8.38 -20.70
C ASP A 371 2.51 9.78 -21.03
N VAL A 372 3.80 10.01 -20.72
CA VAL A 372 4.47 11.30 -20.94
C VAL A 372 5.62 11.18 -21.93
N ARG A 373 5.50 11.90 -23.05
CA ARG A 373 6.57 12.12 -24.03
C ARG A 373 7.39 13.34 -23.65
N ILE A 374 8.71 13.20 -23.69
CA ILE A 374 9.68 14.24 -23.35
C ILE A 374 10.51 14.53 -24.59
N GLN A 375 10.53 15.80 -24.98
CA GLN A 375 11.33 16.31 -26.07
C GLN A 375 12.27 17.39 -25.53
N PHE A 376 13.51 17.40 -26.02
CA PHE A 376 14.51 18.39 -25.66
C PHE A 376 15.26 18.84 -26.91
N LYS A 377 15.55 20.12 -27.01
CA LYS A 377 16.35 20.69 -28.10
C LYS A 377 17.41 21.62 -27.54
N VAL A 378 18.61 21.60 -28.12
CA VAL A 378 19.72 22.53 -27.86
C VAL A 378 20.21 23.09 -29.20
N ASN A 379 20.54 24.38 -29.28
CA ASN A 379 21.00 25.05 -30.51
C ASN A 379 20.26 24.61 -31.80
N GLU A 380 18.93 24.62 -31.78
CA GLU A 380 18.10 24.01 -32.83
C GLU A 380 18.41 24.54 -34.24
N ASP A 381 18.77 25.83 -34.36
CA ASP A 381 19.08 26.46 -35.64
C ASP A 381 20.57 26.41 -36.03
N GLY A 382 21.42 25.88 -35.14
CA GLY A 382 22.86 25.74 -35.38
C GLY A 382 23.62 27.06 -35.47
N LYS A 383 23.07 28.17 -34.94
CA LYS A 383 23.68 29.50 -35.11
C LYS A 383 24.41 30.02 -33.88
N ALA A 384 24.03 29.58 -32.68
CA ALA A 384 24.57 30.08 -31.42
C ALA A 384 24.90 28.93 -30.44
N PRO A 385 26.12 28.35 -30.52
CA PRO A 385 27.22 28.68 -31.44
C PRO A 385 26.99 28.14 -32.86
N LYS A 386 27.84 28.50 -33.84
CA LYS A 386 27.69 28.00 -35.21
C LYS A 386 28.09 26.52 -35.28
N GLU A 387 27.17 25.67 -35.70
CA GLU A 387 27.35 24.22 -35.82
C GLU A 387 26.90 23.71 -37.20
N LYS A 388 27.45 22.58 -37.64
CA LYS A 388 27.08 21.94 -38.91
C LYS A 388 26.25 20.67 -38.73
N ASN A 389 26.43 19.96 -37.61
CA ASN A 389 25.70 18.74 -37.29
C ASN A 389 24.56 19.11 -36.34
N LEU A 390 23.32 18.91 -36.77
CA LEU A 390 22.12 19.24 -35.97
C LEU A 390 21.33 17.99 -35.56
N ASP A 391 21.71 16.82 -36.05
CA ASP A 391 20.98 15.57 -35.80
C ASP A 391 21.09 15.11 -34.34
N ASN A 392 22.13 15.57 -33.64
CA ASN A 392 22.42 15.33 -32.22
C ASN A 392 21.94 16.45 -31.28
N ASN A 393 21.24 17.45 -31.82
CA ASN A 393 20.75 18.61 -31.08
C ASN A 393 19.30 18.47 -30.60
N ALA A 394 18.60 17.42 -31.02
CA ALA A 394 17.24 17.13 -30.62
C ALA A 394 17.09 15.72 -30.04
N LEU A 395 16.33 15.61 -28.94
CA LEU A 395 15.95 14.37 -28.30
C LEU A 395 14.44 14.22 -28.26
N ASP A 396 13.98 13.00 -28.45
CA ASP A 396 12.58 12.63 -28.36
C ASP A 396 12.46 11.26 -27.69
N SER A 397 11.68 11.18 -26.62
CA SER A 397 11.47 9.91 -25.93
C SER A 397 10.48 9.00 -26.65
N ASN A 398 9.82 9.40 -27.73
CA ASN A 398 8.89 8.53 -28.46
C ASN A 398 9.62 7.41 -29.22
N PRO A 399 9.20 6.12 -29.15
CA PRO A 399 8.02 5.55 -28.46
C PRO A 399 8.22 5.15 -26.99
N LEU A 400 9.43 5.29 -26.46
CA LEU A 400 9.86 4.98 -25.09
C LEU A 400 9.39 6.02 -24.04
N ALA A 401 8.23 6.64 -24.26
CA ALA A 401 7.62 7.61 -23.34
C ALA A 401 7.51 7.03 -21.92
N VAL A 402 7.55 7.88 -20.89
CA VAL A 402 7.34 7.45 -19.50
C VAL A 402 5.94 6.87 -19.39
N LYS A 403 5.82 5.57 -19.11
CA LYS A 403 4.53 4.86 -19.09
C LYS A 403 3.79 5.07 -17.79
N LEU A 404 2.49 5.28 -17.89
CA LEU A 404 1.62 5.26 -16.72
C LEU A 404 1.39 3.82 -16.26
N VAL A 405 1.77 3.53 -15.01
CA VAL A 405 1.40 2.28 -14.34
C VAL A 405 0.13 2.51 -13.51
N LYS A 406 -0.94 1.78 -13.86
CA LYS A 406 -2.19 1.81 -13.10
C LYS A 406 -2.14 0.78 -11.97
N PRO A 407 -2.30 1.18 -10.70
CA PRO A 407 -2.39 0.23 -9.59
C PRO A 407 -3.61 -0.68 -9.75
N GLU A 408 -3.43 -1.97 -9.46
CA GLU A 408 -4.48 -2.97 -9.43
C GLU A 408 -5.09 -3.03 -8.00
N PRO A 409 -6.40 -2.77 -7.82
CA PRO A 409 -7.00 -2.67 -6.48
C PRO A 409 -7.32 -4.04 -5.88
N LEU A 410 -7.08 -4.19 -4.58
CA LEU A 410 -7.65 -5.21 -3.71
C LEU A 410 -8.73 -4.58 -2.81
N PRO A 411 -10.02 -4.82 -3.10
CA PRO A 411 -11.15 -4.29 -2.32
C PRO A 411 -11.14 -4.69 -0.84
N TYR A 412 -11.87 -3.94 -0.02
CA TYR A 412 -11.97 -4.10 1.44
C TYR A 412 -12.32 -5.52 1.93
N ASP A 413 -13.11 -6.28 1.16
CA ASP A 413 -13.60 -7.61 1.50
C ASP A 413 -12.77 -8.75 0.87
N VAL A 414 -11.58 -8.46 0.32
CA VAL A 414 -10.75 -9.44 -0.40
C VAL A 414 -9.52 -9.85 0.40
N LEU A 415 -9.37 -11.15 0.67
CA LEU A 415 -8.20 -11.73 1.35
C LEU A 415 -7.00 -11.93 0.41
N SER A 416 -7.26 -12.33 -0.83
CA SER A 416 -6.22 -12.45 -1.86
C SER A 416 -6.79 -12.40 -3.27
N THR A 417 -5.95 -12.03 -4.24
CA THR A 417 -6.24 -12.08 -5.67
C THR A 417 -5.19 -12.91 -6.39
N LYS A 418 -5.62 -13.84 -7.24
CA LYS A 418 -4.75 -14.49 -8.23
C LYS A 418 -4.55 -13.53 -9.40
N VAL A 419 -3.30 -13.28 -9.77
CA VAL A 419 -2.96 -12.34 -10.84
C VAL A 419 -2.23 -13.08 -11.96
N LYS A 420 -2.56 -12.69 -13.19
CA LYS A 420 -1.97 -13.22 -14.42
C LYS A 420 -1.60 -12.06 -15.33
N PHE A 421 -0.33 -11.96 -15.70
CA PHE A 421 0.13 -10.91 -16.61
C PHE A 421 1.27 -11.37 -17.53
N PRO A 422 1.26 -10.98 -18.81
CA PRO A 422 2.36 -11.27 -19.73
C PRO A 422 3.57 -10.36 -19.42
N LEU A 423 4.79 -10.85 -19.69
CA LEU A 423 5.96 -9.97 -19.74
C LEU A 423 6.04 -9.25 -21.07
N ARG A 424 6.73 -8.11 -21.10
CA ARG A 424 6.92 -7.25 -22.28
C ARG A 424 5.59 -6.88 -22.99
N ASP A 425 4.53 -6.71 -22.22
CA ASP A 425 3.17 -6.44 -22.72
C ASP A 425 2.66 -7.48 -23.73
N GLY A 426 3.14 -8.72 -23.63
CA GLY A 426 2.77 -9.81 -24.55
C GLY A 426 3.57 -9.84 -25.86
N ASN A 427 4.52 -8.93 -26.05
CA ASN A 427 5.44 -8.98 -27.19
C ASN A 427 6.48 -10.11 -27.02
N PRO A 428 6.96 -10.71 -28.13
CA PRO A 428 7.92 -11.81 -28.05
C PRO A 428 9.23 -11.35 -27.41
N ILE A 429 9.80 -12.16 -26.51
CA ILE A 429 11.18 -12.00 -26.06
C ILE A 429 12.05 -12.88 -26.97
N THR A 430 12.95 -12.26 -27.71
CA THR A 430 13.60 -12.86 -28.89
C THR A 430 15.11 -12.99 -28.71
N ALA A 431 15.66 -14.14 -29.09
CA ALA A 431 17.08 -14.34 -29.33
C ALA A 431 17.27 -14.78 -30.79
N ILE A 432 18.20 -14.14 -31.51
CA ILE A 432 18.42 -14.38 -32.95
C ILE A 432 19.84 -14.90 -33.16
N LEU A 433 19.96 -16.20 -33.43
CA LEU A 433 21.21 -16.85 -33.80
C LEU A 433 21.48 -16.64 -35.28
N THR A 434 22.59 -15.99 -35.61
CA THR A 434 23.04 -15.86 -36.99
C THR A 434 24.06 -16.94 -37.28
N LEU A 435 23.86 -17.74 -38.34
CA LEU A 435 24.84 -18.72 -38.79
C LEU A 435 26.02 -17.96 -39.41
N PRO A 436 27.23 -18.03 -38.84
CA PRO A 436 28.37 -17.33 -39.40
C PRO A 436 28.77 -17.96 -40.75
N GLU A 437 29.00 -19.28 -40.75
CA GLU A 437 29.40 -20.05 -41.92
C GLU A 437 28.94 -21.52 -41.82
N GLY A 438 28.89 -22.22 -42.96
CA GLY A 438 28.68 -23.67 -42.99
C GLY A 438 27.22 -24.06 -42.81
N LYS A 439 26.96 -25.01 -41.92
CA LYS A 439 25.61 -25.50 -41.60
C LYS A 439 25.46 -25.73 -40.10
N TRP A 440 24.24 -25.52 -39.59
CA TRP A 440 23.89 -25.97 -38.24
C TRP A 440 23.97 -27.49 -38.14
N VAL A 441 24.54 -27.99 -37.03
CA VAL A 441 24.67 -29.44 -36.76
C VAL A 441 23.93 -29.90 -35.51
N SER A 442 23.33 -28.95 -34.79
CA SER A 442 22.55 -29.19 -33.59
C SER A 442 21.32 -28.29 -33.56
N ASN A 443 20.44 -28.52 -32.58
CA ASN A 443 19.40 -27.56 -32.22
C ASN A 443 20.00 -26.42 -31.38
N ALA A 444 19.36 -25.25 -31.41
CA ALA A 444 19.65 -24.21 -30.44
C ALA A 444 19.26 -24.69 -29.04
N THR A 445 20.14 -24.45 -28.06
CA THR A 445 19.95 -24.81 -26.65
C THR A 445 20.16 -23.60 -25.75
N GLY A 446 19.44 -23.51 -24.64
CA GLY A 446 19.51 -22.36 -23.74
C GLY A 446 18.22 -22.14 -22.96
N GLN A 447 18.08 -20.99 -22.31
CA GLN A 447 16.86 -20.62 -21.60
C GLN A 447 16.72 -19.11 -21.39
N LEU A 448 15.49 -18.64 -21.38
CA LEU A 448 15.11 -17.34 -20.84
C LEU A 448 14.85 -17.50 -19.34
N ASN A 449 15.60 -16.79 -18.50
CA ASN A 449 15.36 -16.74 -17.06
C ASN A 449 14.38 -15.63 -16.73
N VAL A 450 13.47 -15.90 -15.80
CA VAL A 450 12.48 -14.93 -15.29
C VAL A 450 12.56 -14.97 -13.76
N ASN A 451 12.87 -13.82 -13.16
CA ASN A 451 13.16 -13.69 -11.73
C ASN A 451 12.11 -12.82 -11.04
N ASN A 452 11.59 -13.32 -9.93
CA ASN A 452 10.70 -12.57 -9.03
C ASN A 452 11.53 -11.70 -8.08
N ASN A 453 11.57 -10.39 -8.31
CA ASN A 453 12.32 -9.45 -7.46
C ASN A 453 11.50 -8.94 -6.26
N ALA A 454 10.27 -9.41 -6.08
CA ALA A 454 9.38 -9.05 -4.97
C ALA A 454 8.66 -10.29 -4.40
N PRO A 455 9.38 -11.25 -3.81
CA PRO A 455 8.82 -12.51 -3.31
C PRO A 455 7.89 -12.35 -2.09
N ASP A 456 7.92 -11.19 -1.42
CA ASP A 456 7.00 -10.80 -0.36
C ASP A 456 5.68 -10.22 -0.87
N LEU A 457 5.55 -10.00 -2.19
CA LEU A 457 4.34 -9.52 -2.84
C LEU A 457 3.77 -10.57 -3.81
N PHE A 458 4.61 -11.09 -4.72
CA PHE A 458 4.21 -12.10 -5.69
C PHE A 458 4.36 -13.51 -5.09
N ARG A 459 3.34 -13.97 -4.35
CA ARG A 459 3.32 -15.32 -3.76
C ARG A 459 2.99 -16.36 -4.82
N ASP A 460 3.40 -17.61 -4.58
CA ASP A 460 3.18 -18.76 -5.49
C ASP A 460 3.55 -18.47 -6.95
N PHE A 461 4.66 -17.76 -7.14
CA PHE A 461 5.14 -17.29 -8.43
C PHE A 461 5.44 -18.43 -9.41
N LYS A 462 4.76 -18.42 -10.56
CA LYS A 462 4.92 -19.40 -11.64
C LYS A 462 4.99 -18.68 -12.98
N VAL A 463 5.77 -19.25 -13.92
CA VAL A 463 5.93 -18.72 -15.27
C VAL A 463 5.46 -19.76 -16.28
N GLU A 464 4.43 -19.43 -17.03
CA GLU A 464 3.91 -20.21 -18.17
C GLU A 464 4.53 -19.71 -19.48
N GLY A 465 4.46 -20.50 -20.55
CA GLY A 465 4.91 -20.07 -21.88
C GLY A 465 6.43 -19.89 -22.04
N ASN A 466 7.22 -20.40 -21.09
CA ASN A 466 8.69 -20.27 -21.08
C ASN A 466 9.42 -21.63 -21.04
N PRO A 467 9.26 -22.51 -22.05
CA PRO A 467 10.00 -23.76 -22.11
C PRO A 467 11.50 -23.52 -22.36
N ARG A 468 12.34 -24.43 -21.86
CA ARG A 468 13.77 -24.47 -22.23
C ARG A 468 13.92 -24.54 -23.75
N VAL A 469 14.97 -23.91 -24.27
CA VAL A 469 15.25 -23.88 -25.70
C VAL A 469 15.90 -25.20 -26.11
N ASN A 470 15.29 -25.87 -27.07
CA ASN A 470 15.82 -27.04 -27.80
C ASN A 470 15.10 -27.14 -29.14
N GLU A 471 15.42 -26.23 -30.06
CA GLU A 471 14.69 -26.06 -31.32
C GLU A 471 15.66 -25.82 -32.49
N ALA A 472 15.29 -26.28 -33.69
CA ALA A 472 16.13 -26.16 -34.90
C ALA A 472 16.05 -24.77 -35.58
N ARG A 473 15.53 -23.75 -34.88
CA ARG A 473 15.28 -22.40 -35.40
C ARG A 473 16.44 -21.44 -35.07
N GLU A 474 16.65 -20.45 -35.93
CA GLU A 474 17.56 -19.33 -35.70
C GLU A 474 16.92 -18.22 -34.83
N VAL A 475 15.63 -17.99 -35.02
CA VAL A 475 14.85 -17.00 -34.26
C VAL A 475 14.05 -17.74 -33.20
N ILE A 476 14.44 -17.53 -31.94
CA ILE A 476 13.83 -18.16 -30.76
C ILE A 476 13.01 -17.10 -30.05
N GLU A 477 11.70 -17.35 -29.93
CA GLU A 477 10.74 -16.43 -29.33
C GLU A 477 10.11 -17.06 -28.09
N ARG A 478 9.93 -16.28 -27.03
CA ARG A 478 9.24 -16.69 -25.81
C ARG A 478 8.18 -15.66 -25.42
N TYR A 479 7.05 -16.14 -24.93
CA TYR A 479 5.91 -15.33 -24.47
C TYR A 479 5.58 -15.69 -23.01
N PRO A 480 6.50 -15.42 -22.07
CA PRO A 480 6.29 -15.78 -20.68
C PRO A 480 5.09 -15.04 -20.08
N VAL A 481 4.25 -15.78 -19.36
CA VAL A 481 3.13 -15.25 -18.59
C VAL A 481 3.35 -15.59 -17.12
N VAL A 482 3.34 -14.57 -16.27
CA VAL A 482 3.49 -14.71 -14.83
C VAL A 482 2.12 -14.99 -14.22
N ASN A 483 2.06 -15.98 -13.34
CA ASN A 483 0.95 -16.24 -12.43
C ASN A 483 1.47 -16.09 -10.99
N ALA A 484 0.75 -15.33 -10.16
CA ALA A 484 1.08 -15.13 -8.76
C ALA A 484 -0.18 -14.89 -7.91
N ILE A 485 -0.02 -14.83 -6.59
CA ILE A 485 -1.08 -14.49 -5.65
C ILE A 485 -0.65 -13.25 -4.86
N ILE A 486 -1.51 -12.23 -4.86
CA ILE A 486 -1.37 -11.04 -4.02
C ILE A 486 -2.23 -11.25 -2.79
N LYS A 487 -1.62 -11.22 -1.61
CA LYS A 487 -2.33 -11.46 -0.35
C LYS A 487 -2.43 -10.19 0.49
N ARG A 488 -3.59 -9.99 1.13
CA ARG A 488 -3.84 -8.87 2.05
C ARG A 488 -2.85 -8.85 3.23
N GLU A 489 -2.47 -10.02 3.75
CA GLU A 489 -1.53 -10.17 4.87
C GLU A 489 -0.15 -9.55 4.57
N ASP A 490 0.27 -9.56 3.29
CA ASP A 490 1.55 -8.98 2.86
C ASP A 490 1.57 -7.44 2.93
N PHE A 491 0.41 -6.81 3.13
CA PHE A 491 0.23 -5.37 3.35
C PHE A 491 0.04 -5.02 4.84
N GLY A 492 0.15 -6.03 5.72
CA GLY A 492 0.08 -5.89 7.17
C GLY A 492 -1.33 -6.01 7.77
N ASP A 493 -2.35 -6.28 6.96
CA ASP A 493 -3.72 -6.56 7.41
C ASP A 493 -4.02 -8.06 7.29
N ASP A 494 -4.14 -8.76 8.42
CA ASP A 494 -4.41 -10.19 8.49
C ASP A 494 -5.55 -10.45 9.50
N PRO A 495 -6.80 -10.11 9.11
CA PRO A 495 -7.97 -10.26 9.97
C PRO A 495 -8.27 -11.73 10.29
N LEU A 496 -7.87 -12.67 9.43
CA LEU A 496 -8.07 -14.11 9.65
C LEU A 496 -7.33 -14.58 10.91
N ASN A 497 -6.11 -14.08 11.13
CA ASN A 497 -5.32 -14.36 12.33
C ASN A 497 -5.40 -13.25 13.40
N ARG A 498 -6.47 -12.45 13.42
CA ARG A 498 -6.71 -11.39 14.41
C ARG A 498 -5.61 -10.32 14.47
N LYS A 499 -5.03 -9.97 13.32
CA LYS A 499 -4.03 -8.89 13.17
C LYS A 499 -4.58 -7.83 12.24
N TRP A 500 -5.19 -6.79 12.80
CA TRP A 500 -5.84 -5.74 12.01
C TRP A 500 -4.93 -4.55 11.77
N LYS A 501 -4.89 -4.07 10.53
CA LYS A 501 -4.30 -2.77 10.20
C LYS A 501 -5.39 -1.71 10.22
N ASN A 502 -5.19 -0.64 10.97
CA ASN A 502 -6.16 0.46 11.08
C ASN A 502 -5.57 1.75 10.50
N PRO A 503 -5.71 1.99 9.19
CA PRO A 503 -5.29 3.26 8.58
C PRO A 503 -6.13 4.41 9.12
N GLU A 504 -5.54 5.61 9.26
CA GLU A 504 -6.25 6.82 9.70
C GLU A 504 -7.40 7.17 8.76
N ASN A 505 -7.20 6.97 7.45
CA ASN A 505 -8.21 7.16 6.42
C ASN A 505 -8.38 5.86 5.62
N PRO A 506 -9.48 5.10 5.82
CA PRO A 506 -9.76 3.87 5.08
C PRO A 506 -9.83 4.04 3.56
N LYS A 507 -10.04 5.26 3.05
CA LYS A 507 -10.09 5.57 1.61
C LYS A 507 -8.71 5.67 0.97
N VAL A 508 -7.64 5.74 1.77
CA VAL A 508 -6.26 5.75 1.28
C VAL A 508 -5.73 4.32 1.32
N PRO A 509 -5.41 3.70 0.16
CA PRO A 509 -4.95 2.33 0.13
C PRO A 509 -3.51 2.20 0.63
N ILE A 510 -3.17 0.99 1.08
CA ILE A 510 -1.79 0.59 1.32
C ILE A 510 -1.22 0.09 0.00
N ARG A 511 -0.19 0.78 -0.50
CA ARG A 511 0.42 0.50 -1.80
C ARG A 511 1.71 -0.29 -1.67
N LYS A 512 1.88 -1.31 -2.51
CA LYS A 512 3.17 -1.98 -2.75
C LYS A 512 3.45 -2.09 -4.25
N SER A 513 4.73 -2.07 -4.59
CA SER A 513 5.24 -2.25 -5.95
C SER A 513 6.14 -3.49 -5.97
N GLY A 514 6.04 -4.29 -7.02
CA GLY A 514 6.94 -5.41 -7.27
C GLY A 514 7.40 -5.43 -8.71
N THR A 515 8.58 -5.99 -8.95
CA THR A 515 9.19 -6.09 -10.27
C THR A 515 9.53 -7.53 -10.60
N VAL A 516 9.36 -7.90 -11.86
CA VAL A 516 9.82 -9.17 -12.44
C VAL A 516 10.85 -8.85 -13.51
N SER A 517 12.07 -9.38 -13.40
CA SER A 517 13.10 -9.21 -14.44
C SER A 517 13.25 -10.46 -15.29
N TYR A 518 13.66 -10.28 -16.55
CA TYR A 518 13.89 -11.37 -17.48
C TYR A 518 15.14 -11.15 -18.32
N GLY A 519 15.79 -12.25 -18.70
CA GLY A 519 16.98 -12.27 -19.54
C GLY A 519 17.57 -13.67 -19.66
N GLY A 520 18.48 -13.89 -20.60
CA GLY A 520 19.07 -15.20 -20.80
C GLY A 520 19.71 -15.33 -22.18
N SER A 521 20.19 -16.51 -22.50
CA SER A 521 20.94 -16.74 -23.72
C SER A 521 20.69 -18.12 -24.31
N VAL A 522 20.99 -18.22 -25.60
CA VAL A 522 20.90 -19.43 -26.40
C VAL A 522 22.20 -19.62 -27.16
N LYS A 523 22.49 -20.88 -27.47
CA LYS A 523 23.67 -21.29 -28.22
C LYS A 523 23.34 -22.41 -29.19
N ARG A 524 24.04 -22.49 -30.32
CA ARG A 524 23.84 -23.54 -31.32
C ARG A 524 25.14 -23.89 -32.02
N ASP A 525 25.41 -25.18 -32.16
CA ASP A 525 26.64 -25.66 -32.81
C ASP A 525 26.46 -25.71 -34.32
N TYR A 526 27.47 -25.25 -35.05
CA TYR A 526 27.60 -25.33 -36.50
C TYR A 526 28.92 -25.99 -36.89
N GLU A 527 28.96 -26.53 -38.12
CA GLU A 527 30.18 -27.04 -38.71
C GLU A 527 30.41 -26.46 -40.11
N TYR A 528 31.67 -26.19 -40.42
CA TYR A 528 32.11 -25.69 -41.72
C TYR A 528 33.43 -26.38 -42.12
N GLN A 529 33.76 -26.31 -43.41
CA GLN A 529 35.00 -26.87 -43.94
C GLN A 529 36.07 -25.79 -43.96
N LYS A 530 37.18 -26.00 -43.26
CA LYS A 530 38.33 -25.10 -43.24
C LYS A 530 39.51 -25.77 -43.92
N LEU A 531 40.13 -25.10 -44.89
CA LEU A 531 41.35 -25.60 -45.53
C LEU A 531 42.54 -25.35 -44.60
N VAL A 532 43.19 -26.40 -44.12
CA VAL A 532 44.39 -26.30 -43.28
C VAL A 532 45.59 -26.83 -44.06
N CYS A 533 46.61 -25.98 -44.20
CA CYS A 533 47.85 -26.30 -44.91
C CYS A 533 49.00 -26.50 -43.92
N SER A 534 49.71 -27.61 -44.05
CA SER A 534 50.94 -27.86 -43.29
C SER A 534 52.12 -27.08 -43.87
N LYS A 535 53.14 -26.76 -43.04
CA LYS A 535 54.35 -26.03 -43.46
C LYS A 535 55.16 -26.71 -44.59
N GLY A 536 54.83 -27.95 -44.95
CA GLY A 536 55.43 -28.72 -46.06
C GLY A 536 54.63 -28.74 -47.36
N GLY A 537 53.53 -27.98 -47.49
CA GLY A 537 52.83 -27.77 -48.77
C GLY A 537 51.63 -28.68 -49.06
N GLY A 538 51.25 -29.57 -48.14
CA GLY A 538 49.99 -30.34 -48.24
C GLY A 538 48.84 -29.62 -47.55
N CYS A 539 47.76 -29.33 -48.28
CA CYS A 539 46.52 -28.74 -47.75
C CYS A 539 45.39 -29.79 -47.71
N SER A 540 44.65 -29.84 -46.60
CA SER A 540 43.50 -30.74 -46.42
C SER A 540 42.31 -30.00 -45.83
N TRP A 541 41.11 -30.32 -46.30
CA TRP A 541 39.86 -29.85 -45.70
C TRP A 541 39.64 -30.55 -44.37
N VAL A 542 39.47 -29.77 -43.31
CA VAL A 542 39.07 -30.27 -41.99
C VAL A 542 37.69 -29.71 -41.64
N THR A 543 36.87 -30.55 -41.01
CA THR A 543 35.59 -30.12 -40.46
C THR A 543 35.85 -29.45 -39.11
N VAL A 544 35.55 -28.16 -39.02
CA VAL A 544 35.64 -27.39 -37.78
C VAL A 544 34.23 -27.28 -37.20
N ARG A 545 34.10 -27.48 -35.89
CA ARG A 545 32.86 -27.33 -35.13
C ARG A 545 33.00 -26.19 -34.14
N GLU A 546 32.05 -25.27 -34.19
CA GLU A 546 32.00 -24.07 -33.35
C GLU A 546 30.57 -23.83 -32.86
N THR A 547 30.40 -22.88 -31.95
CA THR A 547 29.12 -22.58 -31.29
C THR A 547 28.79 -21.10 -31.47
N ALA A 548 27.63 -20.80 -32.06
CA ALA A 548 27.09 -19.45 -32.12
C ALA A 548 26.27 -19.16 -30.86
N HIS A 549 26.27 -17.91 -30.41
CA HIS A 549 25.53 -17.45 -29.23
C HIS A 549 24.60 -16.28 -29.59
N ALA A 550 23.47 -16.18 -28.89
CA ALA A 550 22.59 -15.03 -28.93
C ALA A 550 21.91 -14.83 -27.58
N ASP A 551 21.70 -13.57 -27.19
CA ASP A 551 20.99 -13.24 -25.97
C ASP A 551 19.52 -12.93 -26.28
N PHE A 552 18.65 -13.29 -25.34
CA PHE A 552 17.30 -12.76 -25.30
C PHE A 552 17.36 -11.28 -24.91
N ASN A 553 16.50 -10.44 -25.49
CA ASN A 553 16.33 -9.09 -24.98
C ASN A 553 15.92 -9.14 -23.49
N SER A 554 16.68 -8.47 -22.64
CA SER A 554 16.39 -8.36 -21.21
C SER A 554 15.47 -7.20 -20.91
N GLY A 555 14.78 -7.25 -19.78
CA GLY A 555 13.95 -6.16 -19.30
C GLY A 555 13.31 -6.43 -17.94
N GLU A 556 12.53 -5.48 -17.49
CA GLU A 556 11.77 -5.56 -16.24
C GLU A 556 10.29 -5.27 -16.50
N ASN A 557 9.42 -5.84 -15.67
CA ASN A 557 8.00 -5.48 -15.62
C ASN A 557 7.62 -5.16 -14.18
N ARG A 558 7.18 -3.93 -13.94
CA ARG A 558 6.69 -3.46 -12.64
C ARG A 558 5.17 -3.66 -12.56
N LYS A 559 4.69 -4.12 -11.39
CA LYS A 559 3.26 -4.15 -11.04
C LYS A 559 3.06 -3.52 -9.68
N ILE A 560 1.90 -2.88 -9.52
CA ILE A 560 1.57 -2.09 -8.34
C ILE A 560 0.18 -2.46 -7.89
N TYR A 561 0.02 -2.68 -6.59
CA TYR A 561 -1.22 -3.13 -5.97
C TYR A 561 -1.61 -2.22 -4.82
N ASP A 562 -2.90 -1.89 -4.76
CA ASP A 562 -3.51 -1.03 -3.75
C ASP A 562 -4.49 -1.83 -2.89
N VAL A 563 -4.16 -2.08 -1.62
CA VAL A 563 -5.07 -2.76 -0.68
C VAL A 563 -5.86 -1.75 0.14
N TYR A 564 -7.18 -1.82 0.04
CA TYR A 564 -8.09 -1.02 0.85
C TYR A 564 -8.42 -1.75 2.15
N VAL A 565 -8.34 -1.04 3.29
CA VAL A 565 -8.49 -1.64 4.62
C VAL A 565 -9.51 -0.87 5.46
N TYR A 566 -10.47 -1.61 6.01
CA TYR A 566 -11.43 -1.12 7.00
C TYR A 566 -11.84 -2.29 7.88
N ASN A 567 -11.66 -2.18 9.20
CA ASN A 567 -11.85 -3.27 10.16
C ASN A 567 -12.98 -2.98 11.17
N GLY A 568 -13.93 -2.14 10.78
CA GLY A 568 -15.05 -1.70 11.59
C GLY A 568 -14.70 -0.54 12.52
N THR A 569 -15.69 -0.06 13.25
CA THR A 569 -15.55 0.94 14.31
C THR A 569 -15.76 0.33 15.68
N LYS A 570 -14.98 0.81 16.66
CA LYS A 570 -15.09 0.38 18.06
C LYS A 570 -16.44 0.76 18.66
N GLU A 571 -16.91 1.96 18.38
CA GLU A 571 -18.16 2.49 18.92
C GLU A 571 -19.21 2.59 17.81
N LEU A 572 -20.34 1.91 18.02
CA LEU A 572 -21.55 2.08 17.23
C LEU A 572 -22.46 3.11 17.91
N GLY A 573 -23.35 3.73 17.13
CA GLY A 573 -24.42 4.55 17.70
C GLY A 573 -25.24 3.71 18.68
N LYS A 574 -25.32 4.14 19.94
CA LYS A 574 -26.09 3.43 20.96
C LYS A 574 -27.58 3.70 20.77
N HIS A 575 -28.38 2.64 20.76
CA HIS A 575 -29.82 2.79 20.86
C HIS A 575 -30.20 3.31 22.26
N THR A 576 -31.12 4.28 22.32
CA THR A 576 -31.56 4.85 23.60
C THR A 576 -32.72 4.03 24.13
N TYR A 577 -32.55 3.50 25.35
CA TYR A 577 -33.61 2.81 26.08
C TYR A 577 -34.20 3.71 27.17
N GLU A 578 -35.47 3.47 27.49
CA GLU A 578 -36.13 4.12 28.60
C GLU A 578 -35.63 3.55 29.93
N ASN A 579 -35.45 4.43 30.90
CA ASN A 579 -35.05 4.08 32.28
C ASN A 579 -35.92 4.87 33.26
N LYS A 580 -37.17 4.44 33.44
CA LYS A 580 -38.20 5.17 34.22
C LYS A 580 -39.26 4.23 34.81
N ILE A 581 -40.01 4.75 35.77
CA ILE A 581 -41.24 4.13 36.30
C ILE A 581 -42.42 5.04 36.00
N GLU A 582 -43.38 4.57 35.21
CA GLU A 582 -44.63 5.27 34.94
C GLU A 582 -45.63 5.07 36.08
N ASN A 583 -46.39 6.13 36.38
CA ASN A 583 -47.35 6.17 37.49
C ASN A 583 -46.72 5.80 38.84
N ASN A 584 -45.48 6.22 39.06
CA ASN A 584 -44.77 6.00 40.32
C ASN A 584 -45.26 7.00 41.39
N THR A 585 -46.53 6.89 41.77
CA THR A 585 -47.20 7.73 42.76
C THR A 585 -47.91 6.87 43.84
N PRO A 586 -48.18 7.41 45.04
CA PRO A 586 -48.79 6.64 46.14
C PRO A 586 -50.26 6.24 45.96
N ASP A 587 -50.94 6.76 44.94
CA ASP A 587 -52.34 6.48 44.62
C ASP A 587 -52.52 5.49 43.46
N SER A 588 -51.45 5.20 42.71
CA SER A 588 -51.53 4.35 41.53
C SER A 588 -51.46 2.86 41.87
N LYS A 589 -52.52 2.12 41.50
CA LYS A 589 -52.58 0.66 41.59
C LYS A 589 -51.87 -0.06 40.44
N THR A 590 -51.49 0.67 39.38
CA THR A 590 -50.83 0.11 38.20
C THR A 590 -49.56 0.87 37.87
N LYS A 591 -48.43 0.17 37.78
CA LYS A 591 -47.12 0.78 37.54
C LYS A 591 -46.43 0.06 36.39
N LYS A 592 -45.75 0.82 35.52
CA LYS A 592 -44.93 0.26 34.44
C LYS A 592 -43.47 0.68 34.61
N LEU A 593 -42.58 -0.28 34.54
CA LEU A 593 -41.15 -0.08 34.69
C LEU A 593 -40.49 -0.36 33.35
N PHE A 594 -39.53 0.49 32.98
CA PHE A 594 -38.72 0.34 31.76
C PHE A 594 -37.26 0.53 32.13
N TRP A 595 -36.39 -0.42 31.75
CA TRP A 595 -34.95 -0.31 31.91
C TRP A 595 -34.21 -1.04 30.78
N GLU A 596 -32.95 -0.68 30.55
CA GLU A 596 -32.05 -1.45 29.70
C GLU A 596 -31.65 -2.74 30.43
N ASN A 597 -31.83 -3.90 29.78
CA ASN A 597 -31.49 -5.20 30.36
C ASN A 597 -29.96 -5.36 30.58
N GLU A 598 -29.55 -6.50 31.14
CA GLU A 598 -28.13 -6.80 31.30
C GLU A 598 -27.37 -6.87 29.97
N PRO A 599 -26.13 -6.34 29.91
CA PRO A 599 -25.30 -6.41 28.72
C PRO A 599 -24.73 -7.82 28.51
N TYR A 600 -24.84 -8.34 27.29
CA TYR A 600 -24.25 -9.62 26.89
C TYR A 600 -23.28 -9.42 25.72
N THR A 601 -22.01 -9.77 25.90
CA THR A 601 -20.98 -9.61 24.87
C THR A 601 -20.93 -10.80 23.91
N TYR A 602 -20.73 -10.51 22.62
CA TYR A 602 -20.67 -11.48 21.54
C TYR A 602 -19.48 -11.20 20.62
N ASP A 603 -18.78 -12.26 20.24
CA ASP A 603 -17.87 -12.20 19.10
C ASP A 603 -18.66 -12.02 17.81
N VAL A 604 -18.07 -11.29 16.87
CA VAL A 604 -18.62 -11.10 15.52
C VAL A 604 -17.64 -11.56 14.46
N ILE A 605 -18.17 -11.87 13.29
CA ILE A 605 -17.41 -12.14 12.07
C ILE A 605 -17.80 -11.15 10.98
N ARG A 606 -17.02 -11.12 9.92
CA ARG A 606 -17.41 -10.61 8.60
C ARG A 606 -17.07 -11.62 7.53
N TRP A 607 -17.70 -11.51 6.36
CA TRP A 607 -17.36 -12.33 5.21
C TRP A 607 -16.32 -11.63 4.35
N MET A 608 -15.25 -12.35 4.01
CA MET A 608 -14.28 -11.93 3.01
C MET A 608 -14.12 -13.01 1.95
N LYS A 609 -13.59 -12.67 0.78
CA LYS A 609 -13.48 -13.58 -0.37
C LYS A 609 -12.06 -13.62 -0.94
N HIS A 610 -11.81 -14.61 -1.78
CA HIS A 610 -10.68 -14.61 -2.67
C HIS A 610 -11.15 -14.26 -4.09
N ILE A 611 -10.28 -13.65 -4.90
CA ILE A 611 -10.56 -13.33 -6.30
C ILE A 611 -9.65 -14.18 -7.19
N ASP A 612 -10.22 -14.80 -8.22
CA ASP A 612 -9.47 -15.59 -9.19
C ASP A 612 -8.87 -14.70 -10.31
N GLU A 613 -8.13 -15.32 -11.23
CA GLU A 613 -7.47 -14.63 -12.34
C GLU A 613 -8.43 -13.93 -13.32
N ASN A 614 -9.73 -14.24 -13.28
CA ASN A 614 -10.79 -13.64 -14.10
C ASN A 614 -11.59 -12.57 -13.34
N GLY A 615 -11.17 -12.22 -12.11
CA GLY A 615 -11.87 -11.27 -11.27
C GLY A 615 -13.12 -11.84 -10.57
N GLN A 616 -13.32 -13.16 -10.59
CA GLN A 616 -14.49 -13.80 -9.98
C GLN A 616 -14.25 -14.13 -8.50
N PRO A 617 -15.23 -13.84 -7.61
CA PRO A 617 -15.11 -14.16 -6.20
C PRO A 617 -15.29 -15.67 -5.96
N TYR A 618 -14.45 -16.24 -5.11
CA TYR A 618 -14.57 -17.63 -4.66
C TYR A 618 -14.13 -17.76 -3.18
N ASN A 619 -14.47 -18.91 -2.59
CA ASN A 619 -14.09 -19.28 -1.22
C ASN A 619 -14.39 -18.16 -0.18
N TRP A 620 -15.65 -17.78 -0.07
CA TRP A 620 -16.09 -16.86 0.99
C TRP A 620 -15.74 -17.45 2.36
N THR A 621 -14.99 -16.69 3.14
CA THR A 621 -14.39 -17.08 4.41
C THR A 621 -14.89 -16.16 5.51
N ALA A 622 -15.42 -16.76 6.58
CA ALA A 622 -15.76 -16.05 7.80
C ALA A 622 -14.46 -15.67 8.53
N VAL A 623 -14.23 -14.38 8.69
CA VAL A 623 -13.07 -13.84 9.44
C VAL A 623 -13.55 -13.13 10.71
N PRO A 624 -12.80 -13.20 11.82
CA PRO A 624 -13.14 -12.46 13.04
C PRO A 624 -13.23 -10.95 12.80
N GLY A 625 -14.29 -10.34 13.31
CA GLY A 625 -14.35 -8.88 13.46
C GLY A 625 -13.39 -8.41 14.54
N GLN A 626 -12.96 -7.15 14.45
CA GLN A 626 -12.00 -6.59 15.42
C GLN A 626 -12.63 -6.31 16.79
N TYR A 627 -13.92 -5.94 16.80
CA TYR A 627 -14.61 -5.46 17.98
C TYR A 627 -15.78 -6.37 18.33
N GLU A 628 -15.82 -6.84 19.57
CA GLU A 628 -16.98 -7.53 20.12
C GLU A 628 -18.18 -6.57 20.19
N ARG A 629 -19.39 -7.13 20.13
CA ARG A 629 -20.64 -6.36 20.23
C ARG A 629 -21.42 -6.74 21.47
N THR A 630 -22.00 -5.75 22.13
CA THR A 630 -22.83 -5.95 23.32
C THR A 630 -24.29 -5.92 22.92
N PHE A 631 -24.99 -7.03 23.16
CA PHE A 631 -26.43 -7.09 23.06
C PHE A 631 -27.07 -6.48 24.31
N THR A 632 -27.87 -5.44 24.10
CA THR A 632 -28.82 -4.89 25.08
C THR A 632 -30.16 -4.60 24.40
N GLN A 633 -31.23 -4.61 25.19
CA GLN A 633 -32.60 -4.37 24.76
C GLN A 633 -33.46 -3.81 25.91
N GLN A 634 -34.59 -3.18 25.56
CA GLN A 634 -35.58 -2.67 26.51
C GLN A 634 -36.26 -3.81 27.29
N ALA A 635 -35.94 -3.95 28.56
CA ALA A 635 -36.71 -4.74 29.51
C ALA A 635 -37.85 -3.92 30.12
N SER A 636 -38.88 -4.62 30.61
CA SER A 636 -40.03 -3.98 31.25
C SER A 636 -40.69 -4.83 32.34
N ALA A 637 -41.45 -4.17 33.21
CA ALA A 637 -42.35 -4.82 34.16
C ALA A 637 -43.68 -4.06 34.26
N ASP A 638 -44.80 -4.78 34.21
CA ASP A 638 -46.13 -4.28 34.51
C ASP A 638 -46.57 -4.83 35.87
N ILE A 639 -46.95 -3.95 36.80
CA ILE A 639 -47.43 -4.31 38.13
C ILE A 639 -48.85 -3.79 38.28
N ALA A 640 -49.77 -4.63 38.75
CA ALA A 640 -51.16 -4.24 38.99
C ALA A 640 -51.69 -4.83 40.31
N TRP A 641 -52.15 -3.96 41.22
CA TRP A 641 -52.78 -4.33 42.49
C TRP A 641 -54.31 -4.26 42.41
N LYS A 642 -54.98 -5.18 43.10
CA LYS A 642 -56.45 -5.26 43.19
C LYS A 642 -56.88 -5.70 44.59
N SER A 643 -57.99 -5.13 45.06
CA SER A 643 -58.67 -5.59 46.27
C SER A 643 -59.78 -6.54 45.83
N GLU A 644 -59.56 -7.86 45.94
CA GLU A 644 -60.51 -8.89 45.48
C GLU A 644 -61.71 -8.99 46.41
N SER A 645 -61.45 -8.89 47.71
CA SER A 645 -62.49 -8.88 48.74
C SER A 645 -62.12 -7.83 49.78
N PRO A 646 -62.49 -6.56 49.56
CA PRO A 646 -62.21 -5.47 50.50
C PRO A 646 -62.81 -5.74 51.88
N MET A 647 -62.23 -5.15 52.92
CA MET A 647 -62.71 -5.25 54.30
C MET A 647 -64.20 -4.94 54.42
N ALA A 648 -64.67 -3.91 53.71
CA ALA A 648 -66.07 -3.49 53.70
C ALA A 648 -67.03 -4.62 53.27
N GLU A 649 -66.69 -5.34 52.20
CA GLU A 649 -67.46 -6.48 51.70
C GLU A 649 -67.42 -7.64 52.70
N GLN A 650 -66.24 -7.93 53.25
CA GLN A 650 -66.04 -9.01 54.21
C GLN A 650 -66.89 -8.83 55.48
N TYR A 651 -67.11 -7.59 55.93
CA TYR A 651 -67.94 -7.30 57.10
C TYR A 651 -69.41 -7.00 56.78
N GLN A 652 -69.79 -6.89 55.50
CA GLN A 652 -71.12 -6.41 55.08
C GLN A 652 -72.27 -7.25 55.65
N LYS A 653 -72.12 -8.57 55.66
CA LYS A 653 -73.15 -9.50 56.17
C LYS A 653 -73.45 -9.25 57.65
N ALA A 654 -72.42 -9.17 58.48
CA ALA A 654 -72.54 -8.87 59.91
C ALA A 654 -73.06 -7.45 60.15
N ARG A 655 -72.67 -6.48 59.31
CA ARG A 655 -73.19 -5.10 59.36
C ARG A 655 -74.68 -5.03 59.05
N GLN A 656 -75.14 -5.72 58.02
CA GLN A 656 -76.55 -5.74 57.65
C GLN A 656 -77.39 -6.45 58.73
N ALA A 657 -76.90 -7.56 59.29
CA ALA A 657 -77.55 -8.24 60.40
C ALA A 657 -77.73 -7.35 61.64
N ALA A 658 -76.70 -6.55 61.99
CA ALA A 658 -76.79 -5.57 63.06
C ALA A 658 -77.82 -4.47 62.78
N LYS A 659 -77.82 -3.94 61.55
CA LYS A 659 -78.76 -2.90 61.11
C LYS A 659 -80.21 -3.38 61.16
N ASP A 660 -80.43 -4.66 60.82
CA ASP A 660 -81.74 -5.32 60.86
C ASP A 660 -82.09 -5.88 62.26
N LYS A 661 -81.24 -5.63 63.28
CA LYS A 661 -81.43 -6.07 64.67
C LYS A 661 -81.63 -7.58 64.81
N THR A 662 -80.95 -8.35 63.96
CA THR A 662 -81.07 -9.81 63.99
C THR A 662 -80.10 -10.39 65.02
N ASN A 663 -80.59 -11.22 65.94
CA ASN A 663 -79.77 -11.87 66.99
C ASN A 663 -79.20 -13.24 66.58
N LYS A 664 -79.27 -13.60 65.28
CA LYS A 664 -78.76 -14.87 64.78
C LYS A 664 -77.23 -14.84 64.71
N LYS A 665 -76.57 -15.55 65.63
CA LYS A 665 -75.10 -15.63 65.75
C LYS A 665 -74.39 -15.99 64.44
N SER A 666 -74.97 -16.85 63.60
CA SER A 666 -74.39 -17.27 62.31
C SER A 666 -74.27 -16.15 61.26
N LEU A 667 -74.94 -15.00 61.48
CA LEU A 667 -74.83 -13.83 60.61
C LEU A 667 -73.68 -12.90 60.99
N TYR A 668 -73.13 -13.03 62.21
CA TYR A 668 -71.97 -12.29 62.69
C TYR A 668 -70.72 -13.16 62.55
N ASP A 669 -70.33 -13.50 61.34
CA ASP A 669 -69.22 -14.45 61.12
C ASP A 669 -67.83 -13.87 61.45
N LYS A 670 -67.61 -12.56 61.26
CA LYS A 670 -66.29 -11.93 61.41
C LYS A 670 -66.21 -10.85 62.49
N ALA A 671 -67.32 -10.19 62.79
CA ALA A 671 -67.36 -9.15 63.82
C ALA A 671 -68.75 -9.05 64.43
N VAL A 672 -68.81 -8.69 65.72
CA VAL A 672 -70.06 -8.34 66.40
C VAL A 672 -70.22 -6.82 66.36
N PHE A 673 -71.11 -6.35 65.49
CA PHE A 673 -71.46 -4.94 65.41
C PHE A 673 -72.61 -4.62 66.38
N ALA A 674 -72.58 -3.44 66.99
CA ALA A 674 -73.63 -3.01 67.89
C ALA A 674 -74.99 -2.98 67.16
N THR A 675 -76.07 -3.43 67.79
CA THR A 675 -77.46 -3.39 67.27
C THR A 675 -78.22 -2.14 67.72
N ASP A 676 -77.66 -1.37 68.65
CA ASP A 676 -78.22 -0.14 69.18
C ASP A 676 -78.55 0.86 68.06
N ARG A 677 -79.80 1.34 68.03
CA ARG A 677 -80.26 2.27 66.98
C ARG A 677 -79.41 3.54 66.93
N GLN A 678 -78.96 4.03 68.09
CA GLN A 678 -78.14 5.22 68.23
C GLN A 678 -76.70 5.05 67.71
N LEU A 679 -76.21 3.81 67.61
CA LEU A 679 -74.86 3.49 67.13
C LEU A 679 -74.82 3.18 65.63
N GLN A 680 -75.97 2.90 64.99
CA GLN A 680 -76.05 2.64 63.54
C GLN A 680 -75.64 3.84 62.66
N LYS A 681 -75.50 5.04 63.22
CA LYS A 681 -74.96 6.22 62.51
C LYS A 681 -73.49 6.07 62.14
N TYR A 682 -72.75 5.16 62.78
CA TYR A 682 -71.36 4.88 62.46
C TYR A 682 -71.23 3.75 61.43
N ALA A 683 -70.19 3.81 60.60
CA ALA A 683 -69.97 2.84 59.53
C ALA A 683 -69.66 1.44 60.06
N TYR A 684 -68.86 1.32 61.14
CA TYR A 684 -68.48 0.05 61.77
C TYR A 684 -68.47 0.19 63.32
N PRO A 685 -69.65 0.26 63.97
CA PRO A 685 -69.79 0.40 65.42
C PRO A 685 -69.63 -0.95 66.14
N VAL A 686 -68.73 -1.03 67.10
CA VAL A 686 -68.50 -2.23 67.92
C VAL A 686 -68.49 -1.88 69.42
N LYS A 687 -68.88 -2.84 70.26
CA LYS A 687 -68.61 -2.81 71.71
C LYS A 687 -67.32 -3.58 71.98
N SER A 688 -66.46 -3.07 72.87
CA SER A 688 -65.20 -3.73 73.22
C SER A 688 -65.43 -5.06 73.95
N GLY A 689 -64.54 -6.03 73.78
CA GLY A 689 -64.66 -7.37 74.40
C GLY A 689 -65.24 -8.45 73.49
N TYR A 690 -65.89 -8.06 72.39
CA TYR A 690 -66.30 -8.99 71.33
C TYR A 690 -65.19 -9.23 70.31
N TYR A 691 -65.35 -10.27 69.51
CA TYR A 691 -64.42 -10.54 68.40
C TYR A 691 -64.60 -9.54 67.27
N PHE A 692 -63.45 -9.17 66.72
CA PHE A 692 -63.31 -8.40 65.50
C PHE A 692 -62.17 -9.06 64.73
N ASN A 693 -62.51 -10.01 63.88
CA ASN A 693 -61.55 -10.80 63.13
C ASN A 693 -60.96 -9.93 62.03
N PRO A 694 -59.63 -9.80 61.90
CA PRO A 694 -59.06 -9.16 60.72
C PRO A 694 -59.52 -9.93 59.47
N ALA A 695 -59.74 -9.22 58.38
CA ALA A 695 -60.27 -9.77 57.13
C ALA A 695 -59.81 -8.92 55.94
N GLY A 696 -59.89 -9.51 54.75
CA GLY A 696 -59.54 -8.88 53.48
C GLY A 696 -58.78 -9.85 52.57
N SER A 697 -58.93 -9.72 51.26
CA SER A 697 -58.10 -10.42 50.27
C SER A 697 -57.66 -9.47 49.16
N TYR A 698 -56.36 -9.47 48.89
CA TYR A 698 -55.69 -8.55 47.98
C TYR A 698 -54.84 -9.33 47.00
N THR A 699 -54.88 -8.97 45.72
CA THR A 699 -54.11 -9.66 44.68
C THR A 699 -53.24 -8.67 43.94
N PHE A 700 -52.06 -9.09 43.51
CA PHE A 700 -51.29 -8.36 42.52
C PHE A 700 -50.78 -9.28 41.42
N THR A 701 -50.59 -8.70 40.24
CA THR A 701 -49.96 -9.37 39.10
C THR A 701 -48.69 -8.63 38.73
N VAL A 702 -47.62 -9.39 38.49
CA VAL A 702 -46.36 -8.91 37.95
C VAL A 702 -46.16 -9.57 36.60
N LYS A 703 -45.97 -8.78 35.55
CA LYS A 703 -45.56 -9.28 34.24
C LYS A 703 -44.23 -8.65 33.87
N THR A 704 -43.19 -9.44 33.65
CA THR A 704 -41.87 -8.94 33.22
C THR A 704 -41.55 -9.41 31.80
N VAL A 705 -40.82 -8.58 31.05
CA VAL A 705 -40.18 -8.95 29.78
C VAL A 705 -38.68 -8.75 29.92
N MET A 706 -37.92 -9.85 29.83
CA MET A 706 -36.48 -9.89 30.03
C MET A 706 -35.76 -10.51 28.84
N TYR A 707 -34.46 -10.23 28.69
CA TYR A 707 -33.60 -10.84 27.69
C TYR A 707 -32.38 -11.47 28.35
N LYS A 708 -32.13 -12.77 28.12
CA LYS A 708 -30.98 -13.49 28.67
C LYS A 708 -30.54 -14.69 27.82
N GLN A 709 -29.40 -15.27 28.18
CA GLN A 709 -28.75 -16.36 27.44
C GLN A 709 -29.24 -17.79 27.78
N SER A 710 -30.42 -17.92 28.39
CA SER A 710 -31.03 -19.21 28.77
C SER A 710 -32.56 -19.08 28.73
N PRO A 711 -33.33 -20.15 28.42
CA PRO A 711 -34.80 -20.14 28.49
C PRO A 711 -35.37 -20.34 29.91
N ASP A 712 -34.53 -20.48 30.93
CA ASP A 712 -34.96 -20.72 32.32
C ASP A 712 -35.72 -19.51 32.91
N ASP A 713 -36.36 -19.68 34.06
CA ASP A 713 -37.03 -18.59 34.80
C ASP A 713 -36.05 -17.44 35.13
N THR A 714 -36.52 -16.19 35.14
CA THR A 714 -35.63 -15.05 35.43
C THR A 714 -35.59 -14.75 36.92
N LYS A 715 -34.37 -14.51 37.42
CA LYS A 715 -34.18 -14.08 38.81
C LYS A 715 -34.77 -12.68 39.02
N ASP A 716 -34.71 -11.83 38.00
CA ASP A 716 -35.33 -10.51 37.98
C ASP A 716 -36.83 -10.57 38.28
N HIS A 717 -37.57 -11.48 37.64
CA HIS A 717 -39.00 -11.67 37.89
C HIS A 717 -39.27 -12.10 39.33
N LYS A 718 -38.55 -13.11 39.81
CA LYS A 718 -38.68 -13.63 41.17
C LYS A 718 -38.39 -12.54 42.21
N ASP A 719 -37.26 -11.86 42.09
CA ASP A 719 -36.85 -10.83 43.05
C ASP A 719 -37.87 -9.66 43.07
N MET A 720 -38.51 -9.34 41.94
CA MET A 720 -39.59 -8.33 41.87
C MET A 720 -40.87 -8.80 42.56
N VAL A 721 -41.28 -10.06 42.36
CA VAL A 721 -42.45 -10.64 43.06
C VAL A 721 -42.21 -10.64 44.58
N ASP A 722 -41.07 -11.14 45.02
CA ASP A 722 -40.70 -11.20 46.45
C ASP A 722 -40.67 -9.80 47.07
N THR A 723 -40.13 -8.82 46.35
CA THR A 723 -40.11 -7.41 46.77
C THR A 723 -41.52 -6.85 46.99
N LEU A 724 -42.48 -7.22 46.15
CA LEU A 724 -43.87 -6.77 46.27
C LEU A 724 -44.60 -7.48 47.42
N ILE A 725 -44.38 -8.78 47.60
CA ILE A 725 -44.86 -9.54 48.78
C ILE A 725 -44.39 -8.86 50.08
N ASP A 726 -43.09 -8.55 50.15
CA ASP A 726 -42.44 -7.92 51.29
C ASP A 726 -42.91 -6.49 51.56
N SER A 727 -43.50 -5.81 50.56
CA SER A 727 -43.99 -4.44 50.69
C SER A 727 -45.41 -4.33 51.24
N PHE A 728 -46.21 -5.40 51.21
CA PHE A 728 -47.59 -5.38 51.69
C PHE A 728 -47.68 -5.24 53.22
N ARG A 729 -48.59 -4.39 53.70
CA ARG A 729 -48.83 -4.12 55.12
C ARG A 729 -50.32 -4.21 55.43
N TYR A 730 -50.69 -5.03 56.41
CA TYR A 730 -52.01 -4.97 57.05
C TYR A 730 -51.86 -4.40 58.46
N GLU A 731 -52.40 -3.20 58.69
CA GLU A 731 -52.19 -2.43 59.90
C GLU A 731 -53.50 -2.12 60.62
N THR A 732 -53.50 -2.24 61.93
CA THR A 732 -54.60 -1.72 62.77
C THR A 732 -54.10 -1.28 64.13
N ASN A 733 -54.73 -0.26 64.69
CA ASN A 733 -54.51 0.18 66.07
C ASN A 733 -55.56 -0.35 67.06
N LEU A 734 -56.42 -1.29 66.65
CA LEU A 734 -57.35 -1.99 67.53
C LEU A 734 -56.61 -2.74 68.64
N ILE A 735 -57.23 -2.80 69.81
CA ILE A 735 -56.67 -3.40 71.02
C ILE A 735 -57.30 -4.78 71.21
N TYR A 736 -56.48 -5.82 71.18
CA TYR A 736 -56.88 -7.21 71.32
C TYR A 736 -56.51 -7.78 72.69
N ILE A 737 -57.10 -8.91 73.06
CA ILE A 737 -56.72 -9.69 74.24
C ILE A 737 -56.16 -11.04 73.81
N ASN A 738 -54.99 -11.40 74.33
CA ASN A 738 -54.41 -12.71 74.10
C ASN A 738 -54.81 -13.73 75.18
N SER A 739 -54.48 -15.00 74.96
CA SER A 739 -54.70 -16.13 75.88
C SER A 739 -54.11 -15.91 77.27
N LYS A 740 -53.03 -15.11 77.39
CA LYS A 740 -52.41 -14.71 78.67
C LYS A 740 -53.13 -13.54 79.35
N LYS A 741 -54.30 -13.15 78.85
CA LYS A 741 -55.13 -12.03 79.33
C LYS A 741 -54.43 -10.67 79.30
N LYS A 742 -53.45 -10.50 78.39
CA LYS A 742 -52.77 -9.22 78.19
C LYS A 742 -53.40 -8.47 77.02
N ALA A 743 -53.49 -7.14 77.14
CA ALA A 743 -53.82 -6.26 76.03
C ALA A 743 -52.65 -6.21 75.03
N VAL A 744 -52.93 -6.45 73.76
CA VAL A 744 -51.95 -6.52 72.68
C VAL A 744 -52.46 -5.83 71.40
N ASN A 745 -51.56 -5.44 70.51
CA ASN A 745 -51.93 -5.08 69.13
C ASN A 745 -52.12 -6.35 68.27
N ILE A 746 -52.43 -6.19 66.97
CA ILE A 746 -52.68 -7.34 66.08
C ILE A 746 -51.44 -8.26 65.94
N ALA A 747 -50.23 -7.72 66.08
CA ALA A 747 -48.97 -8.47 66.07
C ALA A 747 -48.64 -9.16 67.41
N ASN A 748 -49.60 -9.18 68.35
CA ASN A 748 -49.47 -9.76 69.70
C ASN A 748 -48.44 -9.05 70.60
N GLU A 749 -48.10 -7.80 70.31
CA GLU A 749 -47.17 -7.00 71.11
C GLU A 749 -47.91 -6.36 72.30
N PRO A 750 -47.39 -6.45 73.55
CA PRO A 750 -48.04 -5.89 74.73
C PRO A 750 -48.25 -4.38 74.66
N LEU A 751 -49.44 -3.93 75.08
CA LEU A 751 -49.78 -2.51 75.15
C LEU A 751 -49.71 -1.97 76.57
N ALA A 752 -49.23 -0.74 76.71
CA ALA A 752 -49.16 -0.05 78.00
C ALA A 752 -50.53 0.40 78.50
N ALA A 753 -50.78 0.28 79.80
CA ALA A 753 -51.97 0.84 80.44
C ALA A 753 -51.98 2.38 80.33
N LYS A 754 -53.16 2.97 80.15
CA LYS A 754 -53.36 4.43 80.10
C LYS A 754 -54.77 4.77 80.60
N GLY A 755 -54.86 5.40 81.77
CA GLY A 755 -56.13 5.64 82.44
C GLY A 755 -56.86 4.33 82.77
N GLY A 756 -58.19 4.31 82.67
CA GLY A 756 -59.01 3.09 82.84
C GLY A 756 -58.95 2.09 81.68
N GLY A 757 -57.97 2.20 80.77
CA GLY A 757 -57.82 1.33 79.59
C GLY A 757 -56.36 1.21 79.15
N PHE A 758 -56.14 1.05 77.84
CA PHE A 758 -54.82 0.85 77.24
C PHE A 758 -54.53 1.88 76.16
N LYS A 759 -53.25 2.26 75.99
CA LYS A 759 -52.82 3.15 74.91
C LYS A 759 -52.86 2.36 73.59
N ALA A 760 -53.74 2.76 72.68
CA ALA A 760 -53.77 2.22 71.33
C ALA A 760 -52.42 2.43 70.63
N ALA A 761 -51.88 1.38 70.03
CA ALA A 761 -50.70 1.42 69.17
C ALA A 761 -50.94 0.52 67.97
N ALA A 762 -50.43 0.92 66.81
CA ALA A 762 -50.54 0.14 65.60
C ALA A 762 -49.79 -1.20 65.77
N GLY A 763 -50.36 -2.27 65.24
CA GLY A 763 -49.65 -3.50 64.92
C GLY A 763 -49.79 -3.78 63.44
N GLN A 764 -48.80 -4.46 62.87
CA GLN A 764 -48.73 -4.76 61.45
C GLN A 764 -48.56 -6.26 61.23
N LEU A 765 -49.27 -6.81 60.25
CA LEU A 765 -49.00 -8.12 59.68
C LEU A 765 -48.30 -7.92 58.34
N THR A 766 -47.27 -8.72 58.09
CA THR A 766 -46.49 -8.76 56.84
C THR A 766 -46.26 -10.21 56.45
N ALA A 767 -45.82 -10.46 55.22
CA ALA A 767 -45.44 -11.82 54.80
C ALA A 767 -44.32 -12.42 55.69
N GLY A 768 -43.34 -11.61 56.09
CA GLY A 768 -42.28 -12.02 57.02
C GLY A 768 -42.72 -12.15 58.48
N GLN A 769 -43.84 -11.53 58.86
CA GLN A 769 -44.45 -11.60 60.20
C GLN A 769 -45.96 -11.91 60.09
N PRO A 770 -46.33 -13.13 59.67
CA PRO A 770 -47.72 -13.46 59.35
C PRO A 770 -48.55 -13.83 60.58
N LYS A 771 -47.89 -14.04 61.73
CA LYS A 771 -48.52 -14.46 62.98
C LYS A 771 -48.98 -13.26 63.79
N GLY A 772 -50.25 -13.24 64.18
CA GLY A 772 -50.84 -12.21 65.01
C GLY A 772 -51.13 -12.68 66.44
N VAL A 773 -52.25 -12.22 67.01
CA VAL A 773 -52.70 -12.53 68.38
C VAL A 773 -52.64 -14.04 68.66
N ASP A 774 -52.09 -14.40 69.83
CA ASP A 774 -51.82 -15.78 70.24
C ASP A 774 -50.85 -16.58 69.34
N GLY A 775 -50.10 -15.90 68.45
CA GLY A 775 -49.18 -16.56 67.53
C GLY A 775 -49.89 -17.30 66.38
N LYS A 776 -51.19 -17.03 66.19
CA LYS A 776 -52.00 -17.59 65.10
C LYS A 776 -51.57 -16.96 63.77
N THR A 777 -51.46 -17.75 62.72
CA THR A 777 -51.24 -17.22 61.37
C THR A 777 -52.48 -16.47 60.90
N LEU A 778 -52.36 -15.16 60.70
CA LEU A 778 -53.46 -14.28 60.29
C LEU A 778 -53.22 -13.62 58.92
N LEU A 779 -52.07 -13.86 58.30
CA LEU A 779 -51.78 -13.46 56.92
C LEU A 779 -51.25 -14.69 56.19
N ASN A 780 -51.84 -15.00 55.06
CA ASN A 780 -51.39 -16.05 54.16
C ASN A 780 -51.03 -15.46 52.80
N VAL A 781 -50.02 -15.99 52.14
CA VAL A 781 -49.60 -15.60 50.79
C VAL A 781 -49.77 -16.83 49.91
N LEU A 782 -50.49 -16.66 48.81
CA LEU A 782 -50.69 -17.68 47.79
C LEU A 782 -49.98 -17.25 46.51
N ASP A 783 -48.96 -17.98 46.12
CA ASP A 783 -48.18 -17.73 44.91
C ASP A 783 -48.00 -19.02 44.07
N ARG A 784 -47.02 -19.01 43.16
CA ARG A 784 -46.74 -20.14 42.27
C ARG A 784 -46.38 -21.44 43.00
N GLU A 785 -45.81 -21.36 44.20
CA GLU A 785 -45.42 -22.53 45.00
C GLU A 785 -46.66 -23.19 45.64
N ASP A 786 -47.75 -22.43 45.81
CA ASP A 786 -49.06 -22.95 46.24
C ASP A 786 -49.89 -23.50 45.08
N ASP A 787 -49.85 -22.83 43.92
CA ASP A 787 -50.60 -23.23 42.71
C ASP A 787 -49.83 -22.82 41.44
N GLU A 788 -49.37 -23.81 40.68
CA GLU A 788 -48.60 -23.59 39.44
C GLU A 788 -49.37 -22.74 38.40
N SER A 789 -50.71 -22.75 38.42
CA SER A 789 -51.54 -21.95 37.49
C SER A 789 -51.39 -20.43 37.69
N ARG A 790 -50.81 -20.01 38.83
CA ARG A 790 -50.51 -18.61 39.15
C ARG A 790 -49.27 -18.08 38.44
N TYR A 791 -48.53 -18.94 37.73
CA TYR A 791 -47.35 -18.57 36.96
C TYR A 791 -47.50 -18.96 35.48
N LYS A 792 -47.13 -18.04 34.59
CA LYS A 792 -47.06 -18.27 33.15
C LYS A 792 -45.74 -17.77 32.59
N LYS A 793 -45.08 -18.57 31.76
CA LYS A 793 -43.87 -18.21 31.01
C LYS A 793 -44.07 -18.38 29.51
N ASP A 794 -43.60 -17.41 28.74
CA ASP A 794 -43.47 -17.45 27.29
C ASP A 794 -42.01 -17.16 26.91
N VAL A 795 -41.45 -17.97 25.99
CA VAL A 795 -40.04 -17.91 25.60
C VAL A 795 -39.92 -17.81 24.09
N GLU A 796 -39.27 -16.76 23.63
CA GLU A 796 -39.03 -16.46 22.21
C GLU A 796 -37.51 -16.38 21.97
N GLU A 797 -36.97 -17.18 21.03
CA GLU A 797 -35.55 -17.11 20.65
C GLU A 797 -35.29 -15.89 19.75
N ILE A 798 -34.34 -15.05 20.14
CA ILE A 798 -33.83 -13.95 19.33
C ILE A 798 -32.71 -14.49 18.44
N PHE A 799 -33.11 -15.06 17.30
CA PHE A 799 -32.23 -15.77 16.38
C PHE A 799 -31.20 -14.84 15.70
N TYR A 800 -29.99 -15.35 15.49
CA TYR A 800 -28.97 -14.74 14.64
C TYR A 800 -28.48 -15.76 13.61
N SER A 801 -27.91 -15.28 12.51
CA SER A 801 -27.31 -16.11 11.49
C SER A 801 -26.03 -15.48 10.95
N GLN A 802 -25.09 -16.33 10.54
CA GLN A 802 -23.94 -15.94 9.74
C GLN A 802 -24.26 -15.86 8.24
N ASP A 803 -25.45 -16.27 7.81
CA ASP A 803 -25.87 -16.18 6.41
C ASP A 803 -25.92 -14.71 5.95
N GLN A 804 -25.53 -14.46 4.71
CA GLN A 804 -25.59 -13.13 4.11
C GLN A 804 -27.03 -12.65 3.90
N ASP A 805 -28.01 -13.56 3.91
CA ASP A 805 -29.44 -13.24 3.94
C ASP A 805 -29.86 -12.55 5.24
N GLU A 806 -30.12 -11.24 5.14
CA GLU A 806 -30.49 -10.39 6.26
C GLU A 806 -31.81 -10.80 6.95
N SER A 807 -32.69 -11.55 6.28
CA SER A 807 -33.95 -12.00 6.88
C SER A 807 -33.74 -13.06 7.97
N LYS A 808 -32.56 -13.70 7.99
CA LYS A 808 -32.20 -14.76 8.93
C LYS A 808 -31.51 -14.25 10.20
N THR A 809 -31.45 -12.94 10.40
CA THR A 809 -30.96 -12.33 11.64
C THR A 809 -32.03 -11.41 12.21
N HIS A 810 -32.38 -11.62 13.48
CA HIS A 810 -33.40 -10.81 14.15
C HIS A 810 -33.00 -9.32 14.20
N GLU A 811 -33.97 -8.41 14.07
CA GLU A 811 -33.72 -6.96 14.02
C GLU A 811 -32.93 -6.42 15.23
N TYR A 812 -33.08 -7.04 16.40
CA TYR A 812 -32.35 -6.66 17.62
C TYR A 812 -30.85 -6.86 17.50
N TRP A 813 -30.40 -7.90 16.78
CA TRP A 813 -28.98 -8.07 16.46
C TRP A 813 -28.49 -7.00 15.50
N LYS A 814 -29.30 -6.66 14.49
CA LYS A 814 -28.96 -5.60 13.51
C LYS A 814 -28.76 -4.24 14.16
N ARG A 815 -29.43 -3.95 15.28
CA ARG A 815 -29.23 -2.72 16.07
C ARG A 815 -27.85 -2.63 16.74
N VAL A 816 -27.18 -3.75 16.98
CA VAL A 816 -25.90 -3.82 17.68
C VAL A 816 -24.73 -4.30 16.83
N LEU A 817 -24.97 -4.67 15.56
CA LEU A 817 -23.97 -5.08 14.59
C LEU A 817 -23.70 -3.97 13.58
N GLU A 818 -22.47 -3.86 13.10
CA GLU A 818 -22.10 -2.89 12.07
C GLU A 818 -22.52 -3.33 10.65
N GLY A 819 -22.85 -2.37 9.79
CA GLY A 819 -23.23 -2.62 8.40
C GLY A 819 -24.74 -2.83 8.18
N TYR A 820 -25.56 -2.38 9.13
CA TYR A 820 -27.03 -2.41 9.07
C TYR A 820 -27.62 -1.00 9.25
N SER A 821 -28.82 -0.80 8.72
CA SER A 821 -29.60 0.43 8.92
C SER A 821 -30.00 0.63 10.37
N GLU A 822 -30.31 -0.46 11.07
CA GLU A 822 -30.84 -0.47 12.44
C GLU A 822 -29.82 0.00 13.47
N SER A 823 -28.53 -0.18 13.18
CA SER A 823 -27.41 0.39 13.96
C SER A 823 -26.92 1.73 13.42
N SER A 824 -27.60 2.30 12.40
CA SER A 824 -27.20 3.53 11.71
C SER A 824 -25.80 3.45 11.07
N THR A 825 -25.35 2.25 10.68
CA THR A 825 -24.02 2.01 10.11
C THR A 825 -24.05 1.33 8.74
N GLN A 826 -25.18 1.45 8.03
CA GLN A 826 -25.34 0.97 6.66
C GLN A 826 -24.22 1.44 5.71
N GLY A 827 -23.70 2.66 5.95
CA GLY A 827 -22.57 3.21 5.20
C GLY A 827 -21.28 2.37 5.28
N SER A 828 -21.08 1.55 6.32
CA SER A 828 -19.94 0.62 6.40
C SER A 828 -20.01 -0.46 5.32
N LYS A 829 -21.21 -0.98 5.04
CA LYS A 829 -21.43 -1.95 3.95
C LYS A 829 -21.25 -1.29 2.59
N GLU A 830 -21.87 -0.14 2.39
CA GLU A 830 -21.92 0.50 1.06
C GLU A 830 -20.57 1.09 0.63
N ASN A 831 -19.84 1.70 1.56
CA ASN A 831 -18.56 2.35 1.24
C ASN A 831 -17.36 1.41 1.40
N TYR A 832 -17.44 0.44 2.31
CA TYR A 832 -16.30 -0.39 2.70
C TYR A 832 -16.56 -1.89 2.58
N GLN A 833 -17.70 -2.33 2.01
CA GLN A 833 -18.06 -3.75 1.91
C GLN A 833 -17.98 -4.47 3.27
N TYR A 834 -18.17 -3.74 4.37
CA TYR A 834 -18.01 -4.23 5.73
C TYR A 834 -19.37 -4.40 6.39
N ARG A 835 -19.65 -5.63 6.81
CA ARG A 835 -20.83 -5.97 7.59
C ARG A 835 -20.49 -7.08 8.57
N GLU A 836 -21.03 -6.95 9.77
CA GLU A 836 -20.85 -7.90 10.84
C GLU A 836 -22.00 -8.89 10.95
N TYR A 837 -21.67 -10.07 11.47
CA TYR A 837 -22.60 -11.13 11.82
C TYR A 837 -22.17 -11.69 13.17
N VAL A 838 -23.12 -12.13 14.00
CA VAL A 838 -22.77 -12.82 15.25
C VAL A 838 -21.98 -14.08 14.90
N ALA A 839 -20.89 -14.35 15.63
CA ALA A 839 -20.12 -15.56 15.41
C ALA A 839 -20.96 -16.81 15.72
N ASP A 840 -20.71 -17.91 15.00
CA ASP A 840 -21.32 -19.19 15.28
C ASP A 840 -20.91 -19.71 16.67
N LYS A 841 -21.76 -20.56 17.24
CA LYS A 841 -21.58 -21.19 18.57
C LYS A 841 -21.58 -20.20 19.75
N GLN A 842 -22.01 -18.96 19.52
CA GLN A 842 -22.30 -18.05 20.62
C GLN A 842 -23.55 -18.51 21.37
N LYS A 843 -23.70 -18.08 22.63
CA LYS A 843 -24.89 -18.42 23.41
C LYS A 843 -26.14 -17.86 22.74
N LYS A 844 -27.23 -18.63 22.74
CA LYS A 844 -28.52 -18.13 22.23
C LYS A 844 -29.04 -17.02 23.12
N MET A 845 -29.81 -16.10 22.54
CA MET A 845 -30.51 -15.04 23.27
C MET A 845 -32.00 -15.33 23.25
N TYR A 846 -32.67 -15.16 24.39
CA TYR A 846 -34.11 -15.37 24.50
C TYR A 846 -34.77 -14.14 25.09
N LYS A 847 -35.94 -13.80 24.57
CA LYS A 847 -36.91 -12.92 25.20
C LYS A 847 -37.86 -13.77 26.03
N ILE A 848 -37.98 -13.42 27.30
CA ILE A 848 -38.72 -14.20 28.29
C ILE A 848 -39.78 -13.30 28.89
N THR A 849 -41.04 -13.70 28.73
CA THR A 849 -42.17 -13.03 29.35
C THR A 849 -42.70 -13.90 30.48
N GLU A 850 -42.62 -13.41 31.72
CA GLU A 850 -43.10 -14.12 32.90
C GLU A 850 -44.24 -13.34 33.54
N THR A 851 -45.28 -14.04 33.99
CA THR A 851 -46.41 -13.46 34.70
C THR A 851 -46.69 -14.26 35.96
N THR A 852 -46.67 -13.60 37.12
CA THR A 852 -47.06 -14.21 38.41
C THR A 852 -48.23 -13.44 39.01
N THR A 853 -49.23 -14.15 39.50
CA THR A 853 -50.35 -13.60 40.28
C THR A 853 -50.29 -14.08 41.72
N VAL A 854 -50.13 -13.14 42.65
CA VAL A 854 -50.04 -13.42 44.09
C VAL A 854 -51.30 -12.93 44.79
N THR A 855 -51.85 -13.74 45.68
CA THR A 855 -52.98 -13.37 46.55
C THR A 855 -52.52 -13.34 48.01
N ILE A 856 -52.83 -12.25 48.72
CA ILE A 856 -52.57 -12.09 50.15
C ILE A 856 -53.92 -12.12 50.87
N GLU A 857 -54.12 -13.14 51.70
CA GLU A 857 -55.35 -13.38 52.44
C GLU A 857 -55.16 -13.05 53.91
N ILE A 858 -56.10 -12.29 54.47
CA ILE A 858 -56.10 -11.94 55.88
C ILE A 858 -57.09 -12.83 56.62
N ASN A 859 -56.56 -13.63 57.53
CA ASN A 859 -57.27 -14.59 58.38
C ASN A 859 -58.18 -15.55 57.59
N PRO A 860 -57.62 -16.33 56.64
CA PRO A 860 -58.40 -17.19 55.75
C PRO A 860 -59.24 -18.22 56.53
N ASP A 861 -58.73 -18.72 57.65
CA ASP A 861 -59.41 -19.67 58.54
C ASP A 861 -60.50 -19.02 59.42
N ASN A 862 -60.72 -17.70 59.28
CA ASN A 862 -61.65 -16.89 60.07
C ASN A 862 -61.54 -17.12 61.59
N ILE A 863 -60.30 -17.16 62.09
CA ILE A 863 -60.03 -17.45 63.48
C ILE A 863 -60.55 -16.29 64.35
N PRO A 864 -61.33 -16.55 65.42
CA PRO A 864 -61.78 -15.50 66.32
C PRO A 864 -60.63 -14.75 67.00
N VAL A 865 -60.61 -13.43 66.85
CA VAL A 865 -59.69 -12.51 67.54
C VAL A 865 -60.49 -11.50 68.36
N TYR A 866 -60.34 -11.55 69.68
CA TYR A 866 -61.15 -10.76 70.61
C TYR A 866 -60.52 -9.41 70.90
N THR A 867 -61.32 -8.35 70.82
CA THR A 867 -60.93 -7.04 71.31
C THR A 867 -60.87 -7.06 72.84
N HIS A 868 -60.01 -6.24 73.44
CA HIS A 868 -59.91 -6.17 74.90
C HIS A 868 -61.13 -5.46 75.49
N ALA A 869 -61.74 -6.01 76.55
CA ALA A 869 -62.96 -5.43 77.15
C ALA A 869 -62.80 -3.96 77.61
N ASN A 870 -61.64 -3.61 78.14
CA ASN A 870 -61.31 -2.22 78.54
C ASN A 870 -60.71 -1.36 77.40
N MET A 871 -60.95 -1.71 76.13
CA MET A 871 -60.60 -0.84 75.00
C MET A 871 -61.44 0.44 75.07
N GLN A 872 -60.80 1.60 74.95
CA GLN A 872 -61.46 2.89 75.15
C GLN A 872 -62.40 3.22 73.98
N ASN A 873 -63.50 3.91 74.28
CA ASN A 873 -64.38 4.47 73.26
C ASN A 873 -63.61 5.43 72.36
N GLY A 874 -63.85 5.36 71.05
CA GLY A 874 -63.14 6.19 70.09
C GLY A 874 -63.11 5.60 68.69
N LYS A 875 -62.33 6.25 67.83
CA LYS A 875 -62.10 5.84 66.44
C LYS A 875 -60.79 5.07 66.33
N TYR A 876 -60.87 3.92 65.68
CA TYR A 876 -59.76 3.04 65.36
C TYR A 876 -59.77 2.81 63.85
N TYR A 877 -58.63 2.40 63.29
CA TYR A 877 -58.54 2.11 61.86
C TYR A 877 -58.06 0.68 61.62
N VAL A 878 -58.45 0.16 60.47
CA VAL A 878 -57.87 -1.03 59.86
C VAL A 878 -57.52 -0.65 58.42
N LYS A 879 -56.30 -0.92 58.00
CA LYS A 879 -55.75 -0.41 56.74
C LYS A 879 -54.84 -1.45 56.08
N ALA A 880 -55.05 -1.72 54.80
CA ALA A 880 -54.10 -2.41 53.94
C ALA A 880 -53.41 -1.38 53.05
N TRP A 881 -52.09 -1.45 52.94
CA TRP A 881 -51.29 -0.52 52.14
C TRP A 881 -49.99 -1.17 51.68
N ILE A 882 -49.35 -0.56 50.68
CA ILE A 882 -48.09 -1.06 50.10
C ILE A 882 -47.00 -0.06 50.47
N ASN A 883 -45.94 -0.51 51.12
CA ASN A 883 -44.81 0.33 51.47
C ASN A 883 -43.90 0.57 50.25
N ASP A 884 -43.11 1.63 50.30
CA ASP A 884 -42.06 1.88 49.30
C ASP A 884 -41.09 0.70 49.24
N ALA A 885 -40.76 0.30 48.02
CA ALA A 885 -39.91 -0.84 47.72
C ALA A 885 -38.62 -0.37 47.02
N PRO A 886 -37.47 -0.37 47.71
CA PRO A 886 -36.19 -0.05 47.08
C PRO A 886 -35.80 -1.18 46.12
N LEU A 887 -35.70 -0.85 44.83
CA LEU A 887 -35.35 -1.81 43.78
C LEU A 887 -33.84 -2.14 43.74
N SER A 888 -33.05 -1.58 44.66
CA SER A 888 -31.60 -1.75 44.76
C SER A 888 -31.14 -3.07 45.39
N ARG A 889 -32.06 -3.88 45.91
CA ARG A 889 -31.74 -5.13 46.64
C ARG A 889 -31.31 -6.29 45.71
N GLY A 890 -31.64 -6.23 44.42
CA GLY A 890 -31.20 -7.19 43.40
C GLY A 890 -29.97 -6.68 42.63
N GLY A 891 -29.04 -7.57 42.26
CA GLY A 891 -27.85 -7.22 41.48
C GLY A 891 -28.14 -6.67 40.08
N HIS A 892 -29.40 -6.67 39.67
CA HIS A 892 -29.91 -6.44 38.32
C HIS A 892 -29.94 -4.97 37.89
N THR A 893 -30.07 -4.75 36.60
CA THR A 893 -30.06 -3.45 35.92
C THR A 893 -31.22 -2.55 36.31
N TYR A 894 -32.38 -3.11 36.67
CA TYR A 894 -33.53 -2.32 37.12
C TYR A 894 -33.27 -1.56 38.44
N LYS A 895 -32.19 -1.86 39.18
CA LYS A 895 -31.76 -1.07 40.34
C LYS A 895 -31.55 0.41 40.02
N LYS A 896 -31.26 0.74 38.76
CA LYS A 896 -31.12 2.11 38.25
C LYS A 896 -32.42 2.92 38.34
N LEU A 897 -33.56 2.26 38.50
CA LEU A 897 -34.88 2.89 38.65
C LEU A 897 -35.11 3.47 40.06
N GLY A 898 -34.26 3.13 41.04
CA GLY A 898 -34.35 3.65 42.39
C GLY A 898 -35.43 2.98 43.23
N THR A 899 -36.46 3.73 43.62
CA THR A 899 -37.52 3.25 44.53
C THR A 899 -38.84 3.15 43.78
N LEU A 900 -39.46 1.98 43.86
CA LEU A 900 -40.85 1.79 43.50
C LEU A 900 -41.71 2.35 44.64
N GLN A 901 -42.39 3.46 44.38
CA GLN A 901 -43.30 4.05 45.37
C GLN A 901 -44.46 3.11 45.62
N GLY A 902 -44.78 2.93 46.89
CA GLY A 902 -45.87 2.10 47.37
C GLY A 902 -47.26 2.66 47.03
N ILE A 903 -48.26 2.18 47.76
CA ILE A 903 -49.66 2.61 47.65
C ILE A 903 -50.12 2.97 49.06
N ASP A 904 -50.39 4.25 49.30
CA ASP A 904 -50.70 4.78 50.62
C ASP A 904 -51.94 4.13 51.22
N VAL A 905 -52.96 3.86 50.41
CA VAL A 905 -54.20 3.20 50.85
C VAL A 905 -54.65 2.22 49.78
N LEU A 906 -54.44 0.93 50.01
CA LEU A 906 -55.00 -0.12 49.16
C LEU A 906 -56.46 -0.40 49.54
N ASP A 907 -56.74 -0.40 50.84
CA ASP A 907 -58.06 -0.58 51.45
C ASP A 907 -58.06 -0.06 52.90
N ASN A 908 -59.16 0.50 53.40
CA ASN A 908 -59.27 0.96 54.78
C ASN A 908 -60.72 0.99 55.30
N ILE A 909 -60.85 0.85 56.61
CA ILE A 909 -62.09 1.10 57.34
C ILE A 909 -61.81 1.84 58.67
N GLU A 910 -62.77 2.65 59.11
CA GLU A 910 -62.77 3.27 60.44
C GLU A 910 -63.75 2.53 61.36
N VAL A 911 -63.23 1.91 62.42
CA VAL A 911 -64.00 1.20 63.44
C VAL A 911 -64.29 2.15 64.61
N THR A 912 -65.56 2.28 64.97
CA THR A 912 -65.99 3.11 66.10
C THR A 912 -66.33 2.24 67.29
N VAL A 913 -65.60 2.40 68.40
CA VAL A 913 -65.85 1.67 69.65
C VAL A 913 -66.71 2.53 70.56
N VAL A 914 -67.89 2.02 70.96
CA VAL A 914 -68.77 2.70 71.92
C VAL A 914 -69.39 1.68 72.87
N GLY A 915 -68.95 1.71 74.12
CA GLY A 915 -69.35 0.76 75.15
C GLY A 915 -68.53 -0.52 75.12
N SER A 916 -68.84 -1.42 76.06
CA SER A 916 -68.16 -2.69 76.25
C SER A 916 -69.15 -3.84 76.35
N MET A 917 -68.66 -5.07 76.24
CA MET A 917 -69.45 -6.27 76.49
C MET A 917 -70.04 -6.32 77.90
N PHE A 918 -69.52 -5.55 78.86
CA PHE A 918 -70.12 -5.45 80.19
C PHE A 918 -71.42 -4.64 80.20
N ASP A 919 -71.60 -3.74 79.23
CA ASP A 919 -72.85 -2.99 79.08
C ASP A 919 -73.98 -3.93 78.62
N ASP A 920 -73.65 -4.96 77.83
CA ASP A 920 -74.60 -5.99 77.39
C ASP A 920 -74.85 -7.10 78.43
N LEU A 921 -74.08 -7.10 79.54
CA LEU A 921 -74.25 -8.04 80.66
C LEU A 921 -75.04 -7.43 81.82
N ASN A 922 -75.24 -6.12 81.82
CA ASN A 922 -75.94 -5.36 82.84
C ASN A 922 -77.34 -4.86 82.40
N ASP A 923 -77.71 -5.10 81.13
CA ASP A 923 -79.06 -5.05 80.56
C ASP A 923 -79.60 -6.48 80.36
#